data_AF-W4LJB0-F1
#
_entry.id   AF-W4LJB0-F1
#
_cell.length_a   1.000
_cell.length_b   1.000
_cell.length_c   1.000
_cell.angle_alpha   90.00
_cell.angle_beta   90.00
_cell.angle_gamma   90.00
#
_symmetry.space_group_name_H-M   'P 1'
#
loop_
_entity.id
_entity.type
_entity.pdbx_description
1 polymer ?
#
loop_
_entity_poly.entity_id
_entity_poly.type
_entity_poly.pdbx_seq_one_letter_code
_entity_poly.pdbx_strand_id
1 'polypeptide(L)'
;MYTSGSTGRPKGIGITHQSVVRLVKETHYIDLGPTDIMALASNSAFDAATFELWGALLNGARLAGLPREVTLSPRALHQAIQTQGITTLFLTTALFNQIAQEEPEAFRAMPHLLFGGEAVEVRRVQEVLRHGPPARLLHVYGPTENTTFTTWNQVQDVPDEAVTVPIGRPLSNTQVYILDRQLQPVPVGIPGELCIGGDGLARAYYNRPALTAAQFIPNPFGAGRLYKSGDLARYLPDGTIEFLGRLDAQVKLRGFRIELGEIEAALSQHEAVQEALVLVREHPPGQKQLAAYIASGEPDATLLIPALTTHLKQTLPDYMVPSAFVVLDHFPLTPNGKVDRQALPAPETTSSEDRYVVSRTPTEAVLAAIWSDVLGVDRVGMHDNFFDLGGHSLVATQVISRVRDAFHTELPVRTVFESPTIAELAMAVDATSQAEGAILVPPPIQAAERVGDAPLSYAQQRLWFLDQMEGASPTYNVPMALRLTGSLEVEPLEQALNHMIQRHDVLRTTFPVVAGQPVQRVDSHGSCALDVVDLHHLAAPEQTSELHQRLAQEADCPFDLAHGPPLRVTLYVLGDCDHVLLVNMHHIISDAWSLGIWWRELDALYQTQVAGQPFPMSGHPLQYADFAQWQRQWLSGEVLATQLAYWQQQLAGVSALLDLPTDHPRPPVQTFKGQTEWFEVAPSLAEALTALSRRSGASLFMTLYAAFVVLMYRYSGQEDIVIGTPIANRHYREIESTLGFFVNTLALRTDISGQPSFEALLKRVRQVMLSGYAYQLVS
;
A
#
# COMPACT_ATOMS: atom_id res chain seq x y z
N MET A 1 -14.46 -19.02 -29.93
CA MET A 1 -13.26 -18.16 -29.81
C MET A 1 -12.29 -18.83 -28.86
N TYR A 2 -10.99 -18.53 -28.93
CA TYR A 2 -10.02 -19.09 -28.01
C TYR A 2 -9.38 -17.97 -27.20
N THR A 3 -9.35 -18.13 -25.89
CA THR A 3 -8.55 -17.29 -24.99
C THR A 3 -7.32 -18.04 -24.54
N SER A 4 -6.29 -17.30 -24.17
CA SER A 4 -5.11 -17.86 -23.54
C SER A 4 -5.49 -18.51 -22.20
N GLY A 5 -4.88 -19.67 -21.94
CA GLY A 5 -5.21 -20.48 -20.78
C GLY A 5 -4.08 -20.53 -19.76
N SER A 6 -4.42 -20.52 -18.48
CA SER A 6 -3.52 -20.69 -17.32
C SER A 6 -2.63 -21.96 -17.35
N THR A 7 -2.81 -22.86 -18.31
CA THR A 7 -1.98 -24.06 -18.52
C THR A 7 -1.21 -24.02 -19.86
N GLY A 8 -1.03 -22.84 -20.47
CA GLY A 8 -0.39 -22.67 -21.78
C GLY A 8 -1.17 -23.19 -22.99
N ARG A 9 -2.32 -23.86 -22.77
CA ARG A 9 -3.20 -24.36 -23.84
C ARG A 9 -4.39 -23.42 -24.02
N PRO A 10 -4.69 -22.95 -25.24
CA PRO A 10 -5.85 -22.11 -25.51
C PRO A 10 -7.15 -22.74 -24.97
N LYS A 11 -7.97 -21.91 -24.32
CA LYS A 11 -9.29 -22.27 -23.80
C LYS A 11 -10.32 -21.87 -24.85
N GLY A 12 -10.93 -22.86 -25.50
CA GLY A 12 -12.05 -22.61 -26.40
C GLY A 12 -13.27 -22.16 -25.61
N ILE A 13 -13.86 -21.01 -25.94
CA ILE A 13 -15.06 -20.48 -25.29
C ILE A 13 -16.26 -20.75 -26.22
N GLY A 14 -17.23 -21.51 -25.71
CA GLY A 14 -18.46 -21.87 -26.42
C GLY A 14 -19.54 -20.80 -26.28
N ILE A 15 -19.48 -19.76 -27.11
CA ILE A 15 -20.53 -18.72 -27.19
C ILE A 15 -21.78 -19.27 -27.85
N THR A 16 -22.96 -18.84 -27.38
CA THR A 16 -24.25 -19.24 -27.96
C THR A 16 -24.82 -18.15 -28.86
N HIS A 17 -25.71 -18.52 -29.79
CA HIS A 17 -26.41 -17.56 -30.64
C HIS A 17 -27.23 -16.55 -29.82
N GLN A 18 -27.86 -16.97 -28.73
CA GLN A 18 -28.61 -16.09 -27.83
C GLN A 18 -27.71 -14.99 -27.26
N SER A 19 -26.49 -15.34 -26.84
CA SER A 19 -25.53 -14.38 -26.28
C SER A 19 -25.09 -13.34 -27.31
N VAL A 20 -24.91 -13.75 -28.58
CA VAL A 20 -24.63 -12.82 -29.69
C VAL A 20 -25.82 -11.91 -29.95
N VAL A 21 -27.05 -12.43 -30.01
CA VAL A 21 -28.27 -11.62 -30.21
C VAL A 21 -28.43 -10.61 -29.09
N ARG A 22 -28.24 -11.02 -27.83
CA ARG A 22 -28.29 -10.14 -26.65
C ARG A 22 -27.27 -9.00 -26.73
N LEU A 23 -26.10 -9.23 -27.33
CA LEU A 23 -25.06 -8.20 -27.47
C LEU A 23 -25.47 -7.10 -28.46
N VAL A 24 -26.20 -7.41 -29.53
CA VAL A 24 -26.32 -6.50 -30.69
C VAL A 24 -27.73 -6.19 -31.16
N LYS A 25 -28.76 -6.89 -30.67
CA LYS A 25 -30.16 -6.71 -31.09
C LYS A 25 -31.00 -6.17 -29.95
N GLU A 26 -31.81 -5.15 -30.23
CA GLU A 26 -32.72 -4.52 -29.25
C GLU A 26 -31.99 -4.12 -27.95
N THR A 27 -30.82 -3.52 -28.12
CA THR A 27 -29.95 -3.12 -27.01
C THR A 27 -30.35 -1.74 -26.48
N HIS A 28 -30.00 -1.44 -25.24
CA HIS A 28 -30.20 -0.14 -24.57
C HIS A 28 -28.92 0.71 -24.50
N TYR A 29 -27.78 0.18 -24.99
CA TYR A 29 -26.49 0.88 -24.94
C TYR A 29 -26.09 1.47 -26.29
N ILE A 30 -26.59 0.94 -27.40
CA ILE A 30 -26.35 1.47 -28.74
C ILE A 30 -27.56 1.21 -29.65
N ASP A 31 -27.88 2.20 -30.48
CA ASP A 31 -28.94 2.11 -31.48
C ASP A 31 -28.29 1.93 -32.86
N LEU A 32 -28.43 0.74 -33.45
CA LEU A 32 -27.88 0.42 -34.76
C LEU A 32 -29.01 0.24 -35.78
N GLY A 33 -28.83 0.78 -36.99
CA GLY A 33 -29.83 0.69 -38.05
C GLY A 33 -29.25 0.71 -39.47
N PRO A 34 -30.13 0.74 -40.50
CA PRO A 34 -29.72 0.61 -41.90
C PRO A 34 -28.85 1.75 -42.45
N THR A 35 -28.81 2.89 -41.76
CA THR A 35 -27.99 4.04 -42.13
C THR A 35 -26.57 3.97 -41.58
N ASP A 36 -26.29 3.04 -40.67
CA ASP A 36 -24.99 2.93 -40.03
C ASP A 36 -23.96 2.24 -40.91
N ILE A 37 -22.70 2.65 -40.72
CA ILE A 37 -21.53 2.05 -41.31
C ILE A 37 -20.60 1.63 -40.17
N MET A 38 -20.58 0.34 -39.88
CA MET A 38 -19.75 -0.28 -38.85
C MET A 38 -18.36 -0.58 -39.40
N ALA A 39 -17.32 -0.14 -38.72
CA ALA A 39 -15.96 -0.55 -39.03
C ALA A 39 -15.71 -2.00 -38.58
N LEU A 40 -15.22 -2.85 -39.49
CA LEU A 40 -14.56 -4.11 -39.15
C LEU A 40 -13.07 -3.82 -38.99
N ALA A 41 -12.68 -3.43 -37.78
CA ALA A 41 -11.33 -3.02 -37.42
C ALA A 41 -10.61 -4.10 -36.60
N SER A 42 -11.37 -4.94 -35.91
CA SER A 42 -10.85 -5.98 -35.01
C SER A 42 -10.48 -7.25 -35.78
N ASN A 43 -9.47 -7.96 -35.28
CA ASN A 43 -9.13 -9.29 -35.78
C ASN A 43 -10.26 -10.29 -35.44
N SER A 44 -10.71 -11.06 -36.42
CA SER A 44 -11.82 -12.02 -36.30
C SER A 44 -11.57 -13.17 -35.33
N ALA A 45 -10.32 -13.37 -34.88
CA ALA A 45 -9.99 -14.29 -33.80
C ALA A 45 -10.50 -13.83 -32.42
N PHE A 46 -10.77 -12.53 -32.25
CA PHE A 46 -11.23 -11.93 -31.00
C PHE A 46 -12.73 -11.61 -31.03
N ASP A 47 -13.30 -11.51 -29.84
CA ASP A 47 -14.73 -11.26 -29.61
C ASP A 47 -15.19 -9.85 -29.96
N ALA A 48 -14.30 -8.87 -30.04
CA ALA A 48 -14.60 -7.55 -30.59
C ALA A 48 -15.20 -7.63 -32.02
N ALA A 49 -14.68 -8.53 -32.87
CA ALA A 49 -15.23 -8.75 -34.20
C ALA A 49 -16.66 -9.34 -34.18
N THR A 50 -17.09 -9.96 -33.07
CA THR A 50 -18.48 -10.43 -32.90
C THR A 50 -19.42 -9.23 -32.85
N PHE A 51 -19.08 -8.16 -32.13
CA PHE A 51 -19.85 -6.92 -32.12
C PHE A 51 -19.87 -6.27 -33.50
N GLU A 52 -18.71 -6.13 -34.14
CA GLU A 52 -18.59 -5.45 -35.45
C GLU A 52 -19.38 -6.18 -36.54
N LEU A 53 -19.23 -7.51 -36.66
CA LEU A 53 -19.90 -8.29 -37.69
C LEU A 53 -21.42 -8.37 -37.45
N TRP A 54 -21.83 -8.85 -36.28
CA TRP A 54 -23.24 -9.13 -36.01
C TRP A 54 -24.03 -7.87 -35.69
N GLY A 55 -23.37 -6.85 -35.13
CA GLY A 55 -23.94 -5.51 -34.96
C GLY A 55 -24.41 -4.92 -36.27
N ALA A 56 -23.60 -5.06 -37.32
CA ALA A 56 -24.00 -4.60 -38.64
C ALA A 56 -25.06 -5.50 -39.29
N LEU A 57 -24.74 -6.79 -39.43
CA LEU A 57 -25.54 -7.72 -40.24
C LEU A 57 -26.95 -7.98 -39.67
N LEU A 58 -27.13 -7.97 -38.35
CA LEU A 58 -28.44 -8.20 -37.72
C LEU A 58 -29.31 -6.95 -37.63
N ASN A 59 -28.75 -5.76 -37.91
CA ASN A 59 -29.46 -4.47 -37.88
C ASN A 59 -29.57 -3.79 -39.25
N GLY A 60 -29.09 -4.44 -40.32
CA GLY A 60 -29.17 -3.94 -41.68
C GLY A 60 -28.13 -2.85 -42.02
N ALA A 61 -27.15 -2.64 -41.13
CA ALA A 61 -26.08 -1.67 -41.35
C ALA A 61 -25.05 -2.20 -42.36
N ARG A 62 -24.24 -1.29 -42.90
CA ARG A 62 -23.11 -1.64 -43.78
C ARG A 62 -21.87 -1.98 -42.94
N LEU A 63 -21.11 -2.98 -43.36
CA LEU A 63 -19.79 -3.28 -42.80
C LEU A 63 -18.68 -2.71 -43.70
N ALA A 64 -17.76 -1.95 -43.11
CA ALA A 64 -16.59 -1.36 -43.79
C ALA A 64 -15.31 -2.03 -43.28
N GLY A 65 -14.65 -2.81 -44.14
CA GLY A 65 -13.40 -3.48 -43.78
C GLY A 65 -12.23 -2.52 -43.75
N LEU A 66 -11.58 -2.40 -42.59
CA LEU A 66 -10.37 -1.58 -42.44
C LEU A 66 -9.13 -2.49 -42.41
N PRO A 67 -8.16 -2.31 -43.33
CA PRO A 67 -6.90 -3.03 -43.26
C PRO A 67 -6.18 -2.75 -41.94
N ARG A 68 -5.51 -3.75 -41.38
CA ARG A 68 -4.77 -3.62 -40.10
C ARG A 68 -3.80 -2.44 -40.09
N GLU A 69 -3.11 -2.20 -41.20
CA GLU A 69 -2.17 -1.09 -41.39
C GLU A 69 -2.85 0.27 -41.27
N VAL A 70 -4.10 0.38 -41.72
CA VAL A 70 -4.93 1.59 -41.61
C VAL A 70 -5.42 1.74 -40.17
N THR A 71 -5.94 0.68 -39.57
CA THR A 71 -6.45 0.69 -38.18
C THR A 71 -5.38 1.10 -37.17
N LEU A 72 -4.13 0.65 -37.35
CA LEU A 72 -3.02 0.94 -36.43
C LEU A 72 -2.32 2.28 -36.69
N SER A 73 -2.72 3.03 -37.72
CA SER A 73 -2.13 4.32 -38.08
C SER A 73 -3.12 5.44 -37.77
N PRO A 74 -2.87 6.29 -36.76
CA PRO A 74 -3.82 7.32 -36.34
C PRO A 74 -4.31 8.21 -37.49
N ARG A 75 -3.37 8.70 -38.31
CA ARG A 75 -3.68 9.54 -39.46
C ARG A 75 -4.44 8.81 -40.56
N ALA A 76 -4.09 7.55 -40.86
CA ALA A 76 -4.77 6.78 -41.90
C ALA A 76 -6.19 6.40 -41.45
N LEU A 77 -6.37 6.04 -40.17
CA LEU A 77 -7.66 5.76 -39.59
C LEU A 77 -8.56 7.00 -39.57
N HIS A 78 -8.04 8.16 -39.17
CA HIS A 78 -8.76 9.44 -39.26
C HIS A 78 -9.30 9.67 -40.68
N GLN A 79 -8.45 9.52 -41.70
CA GLN A 79 -8.86 9.66 -43.10
C GLN A 79 -9.90 8.60 -43.51
N ALA A 80 -9.75 7.35 -43.06
CA ALA A 80 -10.70 6.28 -43.36
C ALA A 80 -12.08 6.53 -42.75
N ILE A 81 -12.14 7.02 -41.50
CA ILE A 81 -13.39 7.39 -40.82
C ILE A 81 -14.17 8.40 -41.67
N GLN A 82 -13.50 9.44 -42.15
CA GLN A 82 -14.12 10.49 -42.96
C GLN A 82 -14.49 10.02 -44.37
N THR A 83 -13.56 9.38 -45.07
CA THR A 83 -13.75 9.01 -46.49
C THR A 83 -14.75 7.87 -46.70
N GLN A 84 -14.83 6.94 -45.75
CA GLN A 84 -15.77 5.82 -45.80
C GLN A 84 -17.08 6.12 -45.06
N GLY A 85 -17.16 7.24 -44.35
CA GLY A 85 -18.34 7.66 -43.59
C GLY A 85 -18.66 6.73 -42.41
N ILE A 86 -17.63 6.24 -41.71
CA ILE A 86 -17.80 5.32 -40.58
C ILE A 86 -18.65 5.98 -39.49
N THR A 87 -19.75 5.34 -39.09
CA THR A 87 -20.64 5.85 -38.03
C THR A 87 -20.40 5.17 -36.69
N THR A 88 -19.98 3.91 -36.71
CA THR A 88 -19.73 3.10 -35.50
C THR A 88 -18.34 2.46 -35.55
N LEU A 89 -17.55 2.72 -34.52
CA LEU A 89 -16.19 2.20 -34.36
C LEU A 89 -15.98 1.73 -32.93
N PHE A 90 -15.47 0.52 -32.80
CA PHE A 90 -14.93 0.01 -31.55
C PHE A 90 -13.40 0.02 -31.62
N LEU A 91 -12.75 0.48 -30.55
CA LEU A 91 -11.30 0.44 -30.39
C LEU A 91 -10.93 -0.23 -29.08
N THR A 92 -9.78 -0.91 -29.05
CA THR A 92 -9.15 -1.23 -27.78
C THR A 92 -8.73 0.07 -27.09
N THR A 93 -8.76 0.09 -25.75
CA THR A 93 -8.38 1.28 -24.98
C THR A 93 -6.99 1.82 -25.35
N ALA A 94 -5.99 0.95 -25.58
CA ALA A 94 -4.65 1.36 -26.02
C ALA A 94 -4.67 2.10 -27.38
N LEU A 95 -5.41 1.58 -28.36
CA LEU A 95 -5.51 2.21 -29.67
C LEU A 95 -6.30 3.52 -29.60
N PHE A 96 -7.38 3.56 -28.81
CA PHE A 96 -8.10 4.79 -28.50
C PHE A 96 -7.16 5.86 -27.92
N ASN A 97 -6.35 5.51 -26.91
CA ASN A 97 -5.39 6.44 -26.28
C ASN A 97 -4.38 6.98 -27.29
N GLN A 98 -3.83 6.10 -28.14
CA GLN A 98 -2.87 6.50 -29.16
C GLN A 98 -3.47 7.49 -30.17
N ILE A 99 -4.68 7.21 -30.66
CA ILE A 99 -5.34 8.08 -31.64
C ILE A 99 -5.78 9.39 -30.98
N ALA A 100 -6.30 9.34 -29.75
CA ALA A 100 -6.65 10.54 -28.99
C ALA A 100 -5.45 11.48 -28.80
N GLN A 101 -4.26 10.91 -28.60
CA GLN A 101 -3.03 11.67 -28.45
C GLN A 101 -2.55 12.31 -29.77
N GLU A 102 -2.56 11.56 -30.87
CA GLU A 102 -1.95 11.99 -32.13
C GLU A 102 -2.93 12.76 -33.04
N GLU A 103 -4.20 12.36 -33.04
CA GLU A 103 -5.26 12.83 -33.93
C GLU A 103 -6.60 12.97 -33.16
N PRO A 104 -6.70 13.82 -32.12
CA PRO A 104 -7.89 13.93 -31.27
C PRO A 104 -9.17 14.30 -32.04
N GLU A 105 -9.03 15.03 -33.16
CA GLU A 105 -10.15 15.40 -34.02
C GLU A 105 -10.70 14.24 -34.86
N ALA A 106 -10.01 13.09 -34.90
CA ALA A 106 -10.44 11.92 -35.66
C ALA A 106 -11.82 11.40 -35.27
N PHE A 107 -12.22 11.67 -34.02
CA PHE A 107 -13.48 11.22 -33.43
C PHE A 107 -14.57 12.30 -33.43
N ARG A 108 -14.26 13.50 -33.93
CA ARG A 108 -15.14 14.65 -33.84
C ARG A 108 -16.47 14.39 -34.53
N ALA A 109 -17.56 14.59 -33.79
CA ALA A 109 -18.94 14.41 -34.25
C ALA A 109 -19.25 13.00 -34.79
N MET A 110 -18.43 12.00 -34.47
CA MET A 110 -18.71 10.61 -34.79
C MET A 110 -19.97 10.13 -34.04
N PRO A 111 -20.92 9.44 -34.69
CA PRO A 111 -22.16 8.99 -34.02
C PRO A 111 -21.90 8.07 -32.83
N HIS A 112 -21.09 7.02 -33.01
CA HIS A 112 -20.84 6.00 -32.00
C HIS A 112 -19.36 5.63 -31.93
N LEU A 113 -18.68 6.05 -30.87
CA LEU A 113 -17.32 5.60 -30.56
C LEU A 113 -17.35 4.76 -29.28
N LEU A 114 -16.91 3.50 -29.39
CA LEU A 114 -16.80 2.58 -28.27
C LEU A 114 -15.33 2.29 -28.01
N PHE A 115 -14.93 2.23 -26.74
CA PHE A 115 -13.59 1.79 -26.37
C PHE A 115 -13.62 0.92 -25.13
N GLY A 116 -12.70 -0.05 -25.04
CA GLY A 116 -12.65 -0.96 -23.90
C GLY A 116 -11.56 -2.04 -24.00
N GLY A 117 -11.63 -2.98 -23.06
CA GLY A 117 -10.71 -4.14 -22.96
C GLY A 117 -9.54 -3.93 -21.99
N GLU A 118 -9.23 -2.69 -21.61
CA GLU A 118 -8.18 -2.34 -20.65
C GLU A 118 -8.56 -1.11 -19.81
N ALA A 119 -7.79 -0.85 -18.75
CA ALA A 119 -7.94 0.37 -17.96
C ALA A 119 -7.60 1.60 -18.82
N VAL A 120 -8.44 2.62 -18.76
CA VAL A 120 -8.33 3.82 -19.60
C VAL A 120 -7.52 4.92 -18.93
N GLU A 121 -6.74 5.65 -19.74
CA GLU A 121 -6.09 6.87 -19.31
C GLU A 121 -7.10 8.02 -19.32
N VAL A 122 -7.50 8.49 -18.13
CA VAL A 122 -8.49 9.57 -17.98
C VAL A 122 -8.16 10.80 -18.84
N ARG A 123 -6.87 11.18 -18.92
CA ARG A 123 -6.42 12.33 -19.70
C ARG A 123 -6.76 12.22 -21.19
N ARG A 124 -6.70 11.02 -21.78
CA ARG A 124 -7.02 10.80 -23.20
C ARG A 124 -8.51 10.95 -23.47
N VAL A 125 -9.34 10.50 -22.54
CA VAL A 125 -10.79 10.68 -22.61
C VAL A 125 -11.14 12.17 -22.53
N GLN A 126 -10.52 12.91 -21.59
CA GLN A 126 -10.68 14.36 -21.47
C GLN A 126 -10.23 15.10 -22.73
N GLU A 127 -9.11 14.70 -23.36
CA GLU A 127 -8.63 15.28 -24.62
C GLU A 127 -9.67 15.12 -25.74
N VAL A 128 -10.23 13.92 -25.92
CA VAL A 128 -11.29 13.68 -26.93
C VAL A 128 -12.52 14.55 -26.67
N LEU A 129 -12.96 14.67 -25.41
CA LEU A 129 -14.10 15.52 -25.06
C LEU A 129 -13.83 17.01 -25.35
N ARG A 130 -12.61 17.50 -25.12
CA ARG A 130 -12.22 18.90 -25.36
C ARG A 130 -12.06 19.24 -26.84
N HIS A 131 -11.63 18.31 -27.67
CA HIS A 131 -11.36 18.54 -29.11
C HIS A 131 -12.59 18.33 -30.03
N GLY A 132 -13.77 18.13 -29.43
CA GLY A 132 -15.03 17.90 -30.12
C GLY A 132 -15.51 16.48 -29.88
N PRO A 133 -16.44 16.26 -28.92
CA PRO A 133 -16.81 14.92 -28.52
C PRO A 133 -17.54 14.17 -29.66
N PRO A 134 -17.43 12.83 -29.73
CA PRO A 134 -18.41 12.00 -30.42
C PRO A 134 -19.81 12.27 -29.86
N ALA A 135 -20.85 12.00 -30.66
CA ALA A 135 -22.23 12.10 -30.19
C ALA A 135 -22.49 11.11 -29.04
N ARG A 136 -21.89 9.91 -29.12
CA ARG A 136 -21.88 8.92 -28.04
C ARG A 136 -20.49 8.31 -27.90
N LEU A 137 -19.80 8.70 -26.83
CA LEU A 137 -18.55 8.07 -26.39
C LEU A 137 -18.89 7.02 -25.32
N LEU A 138 -18.65 5.75 -25.62
CA LEU A 138 -19.05 4.62 -24.78
C LEU A 138 -17.82 3.86 -24.26
N HIS A 139 -17.63 3.86 -22.95
CA HIS A 139 -16.65 2.98 -22.30
C HIS A 139 -17.32 1.63 -22.03
N VAL A 140 -16.78 0.54 -22.58
CA VAL A 140 -17.36 -0.80 -22.49
C VAL A 140 -16.40 -1.78 -21.82
N TYR A 141 -16.96 -2.72 -21.05
CA TYR A 141 -16.21 -3.76 -20.36
C TYR A 141 -16.92 -5.10 -20.47
N GLY A 142 -16.16 -6.17 -20.69
CA GLY A 142 -16.66 -7.54 -20.58
C GLY A 142 -15.58 -8.56 -20.90
N PRO A 143 -15.58 -9.73 -20.23
CA PRO A 143 -14.78 -10.87 -20.64
C PRO A 143 -15.42 -11.61 -21.82
N THR A 144 -14.62 -12.35 -22.57
CA THR A 144 -15.10 -13.19 -23.67
C THR A 144 -16.13 -14.20 -23.21
N GLU A 145 -16.02 -14.69 -21.97
CA GLU A 145 -16.96 -15.60 -21.32
C GLU A 145 -18.37 -15.03 -21.10
N ASN A 146 -18.56 -13.71 -21.27
CA ASN A 146 -19.86 -13.06 -21.30
C ASN A 146 -20.15 -12.35 -22.64
N THR A 147 -19.52 -12.80 -23.72
CA THR A 147 -19.77 -12.33 -25.09
C THR A 147 -19.52 -10.84 -25.29
N THR A 148 -18.24 -10.46 -25.32
CA THR A 148 -17.75 -9.12 -25.66
C THR A 148 -18.03 -8.05 -24.61
N PHE A 149 -19.29 -7.66 -24.37
CA PHE A 149 -19.64 -6.56 -23.45
C PHE A 149 -20.62 -6.99 -22.35
N THR A 150 -20.23 -6.74 -21.11
CA THR A 150 -21.01 -6.96 -19.88
C THR A 150 -21.61 -5.66 -19.37
N THR A 151 -20.81 -4.60 -19.30
CA THR A 151 -21.19 -3.28 -18.81
C THR A 151 -20.81 -2.19 -19.80
N TRP A 152 -21.48 -1.04 -19.69
CA TRP A 152 -21.22 0.14 -20.50
C TRP A 152 -21.44 1.43 -19.73
N ASN A 153 -20.70 2.47 -20.08
CA ASN A 153 -20.84 3.83 -19.57
C ASN A 153 -20.87 4.83 -20.73
N GLN A 154 -21.84 5.75 -20.76
CA GLN A 154 -21.79 6.89 -21.67
C GLN A 154 -20.99 8.01 -21.04
N VAL A 155 -19.81 8.28 -21.60
CA VAL A 155 -18.90 9.30 -21.09
C VAL A 155 -19.28 10.64 -21.72
N GLN A 156 -20.00 11.46 -20.95
CA GLN A 156 -20.40 12.82 -21.37
C GLN A 156 -19.43 13.88 -20.84
N ASP A 157 -18.93 13.65 -19.63
CA ASP A 157 -17.98 14.51 -18.94
C ASP A 157 -17.06 13.63 -18.09
N VAL A 158 -15.84 14.11 -17.87
CA VAL A 158 -14.87 13.49 -16.97
C VAL A 158 -14.20 14.60 -16.17
N PRO A 159 -14.51 14.74 -14.86
CA PRO A 159 -13.93 15.77 -14.01
C PRO A 159 -12.40 15.78 -14.12
N ASP A 160 -11.78 16.96 -14.00
CA ASP A 160 -10.32 17.10 -14.12
C ASP A 160 -9.58 16.25 -13.07
N GLU A 161 -10.17 16.07 -11.89
CA GLU A 161 -9.69 15.24 -10.79
C GLU A 161 -10.00 13.75 -10.90
N ALA A 162 -10.72 13.29 -11.94
CA ALA A 162 -11.06 11.88 -12.09
C ALA A 162 -9.80 11.03 -12.33
N VAL A 163 -9.75 9.86 -11.70
CA VAL A 163 -8.57 8.97 -11.70
C VAL A 163 -8.85 7.64 -12.40
N THR A 164 -10.13 7.33 -12.58
CA THR A 164 -10.66 6.20 -13.35
C THR A 164 -11.84 6.70 -14.18
N VAL A 165 -12.21 5.92 -15.21
CA VAL A 165 -13.52 6.07 -15.87
C VAL A 165 -14.33 4.83 -15.52
N PRO A 166 -15.51 4.96 -14.89
CA PRO A 166 -16.35 3.81 -14.55
C PRO A 166 -16.65 2.95 -15.77
N ILE A 167 -16.71 1.64 -15.56
CA ILE A 167 -17.16 0.66 -16.56
C ILE A 167 -18.70 0.64 -16.67
N GLY A 168 -19.37 1.44 -15.84
CA GLY A 168 -20.77 1.82 -15.99
C GLY A 168 -21.74 0.78 -15.49
N ARG A 169 -22.82 0.53 -16.23
CA ARG A 169 -23.94 -0.32 -15.77
C ARG A 169 -24.07 -1.58 -16.61
N PRO A 170 -24.67 -2.66 -16.06
CA PRO A 170 -24.91 -3.88 -16.81
C PRO A 170 -25.69 -3.64 -18.11
N LEU A 171 -25.39 -4.45 -19.11
CA LEU A 171 -26.17 -4.45 -20.34
C LEU A 171 -27.55 -5.14 -20.13
N SER A 172 -28.49 -4.98 -21.07
CA SER A 172 -29.79 -5.65 -21.04
C SER A 172 -29.62 -7.17 -20.91
N ASN A 173 -30.52 -7.80 -20.14
CA ASN A 173 -30.50 -9.24 -19.88
C ASN A 173 -29.18 -9.74 -19.24
N THR A 174 -28.49 -8.87 -18.47
CA THR A 174 -27.32 -9.23 -17.68
C THR A 174 -27.42 -8.76 -16.25
N GLN A 175 -26.98 -9.63 -15.35
CA GLN A 175 -26.84 -9.33 -13.94
C GLN A 175 -25.35 -9.21 -13.63
N VAL A 176 -24.99 -8.27 -12.77
CA VAL A 176 -23.64 -8.15 -12.22
C VAL A 176 -23.76 -8.11 -10.70
N TYR A 177 -22.94 -8.90 -10.03
CA TYR A 177 -22.83 -8.92 -8.58
C TYR A 177 -21.38 -8.63 -8.20
N ILE A 178 -21.19 -7.84 -7.15
CA ILE A 178 -19.89 -7.66 -6.51
C ILE A 178 -19.91 -8.48 -5.23
N LEU A 179 -19.13 -9.56 -5.19
CA LEU A 179 -19.19 -10.58 -4.14
C LEU A 179 -17.89 -10.68 -3.35
N ASP A 180 -18.00 -11.03 -2.07
CA ASP A 180 -16.85 -11.41 -1.25
C ASP A 180 -16.38 -12.86 -1.53
N ARG A 181 -15.38 -13.32 -0.76
CA ARG A 181 -14.82 -14.67 -0.90
C ARG A 181 -15.82 -15.78 -0.51
N GLN A 182 -16.87 -15.43 0.24
CA GLN A 182 -17.94 -16.31 0.69
C GLN A 182 -19.17 -16.25 -0.25
N LEU A 183 -19.03 -15.59 -1.42
CA LEU A 183 -20.09 -15.38 -2.40
C LEU A 183 -21.29 -14.58 -1.85
N GLN A 184 -21.06 -13.69 -0.88
CA GLN A 184 -22.07 -12.76 -0.39
C GLN A 184 -21.94 -11.38 -1.06
N PRO A 185 -23.05 -10.68 -1.36
CA PRO A 185 -23.01 -9.34 -1.90
C PRO A 185 -22.36 -8.36 -0.92
N VAL A 186 -21.40 -7.56 -1.40
CA VAL A 186 -20.80 -6.49 -0.59
C VAL A 186 -21.63 -5.20 -0.68
N PRO A 187 -21.61 -4.34 0.35
CA PRO A 187 -22.25 -3.02 0.28
C PRO A 187 -21.70 -2.12 -0.83
N VAL A 188 -22.48 -1.12 -1.26
CA VAL A 188 -22.04 -0.09 -2.21
C VAL A 188 -20.77 0.61 -1.68
N GLY A 189 -19.79 0.83 -2.55
CA GLY A 189 -18.48 1.40 -2.22
C GLY A 189 -17.42 0.38 -1.79
N ILE A 190 -17.80 -0.84 -1.40
CA ILE A 190 -16.88 -1.88 -0.96
C ILE A 190 -16.37 -2.70 -2.17
N PRO A 191 -15.04 -2.90 -2.32
CA PRO A 191 -14.47 -3.77 -3.34
C PRO A 191 -14.85 -5.25 -3.15
N GLY A 192 -15.11 -5.95 -4.26
CA GLY A 192 -15.29 -7.40 -4.29
C GLY A 192 -15.08 -7.99 -5.69
N GLU A 193 -15.18 -9.31 -5.82
CA GLU A 193 -15.07 -10.00 -7.11
C GLU A 193 -16.30 -9.71 -7.97
N LEU A 194 -16.08 -9.30 -9.22
CA LEU A 194 -17.13 -9.08 -10.20
C LEU A 194 -17.63 -10.43 -10.76
N CYS A 195 -18.85 -10.80 -10.42
CA CYS A 195 -19.51 -12.01 -10.92
C CYS A 195 -20.65 -11.66 -11.88
N ILE A 196 -20.74 -12.39 -13.00
CA ILE A 196 -21.58 -12.00 -14.14
C ILE A 196 -22.64 -13.06 -14.40
N GLY A 197 -23.89 -12.66 -14.55
CA GLY A 197 -25.03 -13.52 -14.87
C GLY A 197 -25.78 -13.08 -16.12
N GLY A 198 -26.67 -13.96 -16.58
CA GLY A 198 -27.66 -13.66 -17.63
C GLY A 198 -27.29 -14.20 -19.00
N ASP A 199 -27.92 -13.64 -20.02
CA ASP A 199 -27.98 -14.22 -21.37
C ASP A 199 -26.67 -14.07 -22.17
N GLY A 200 -25.78 -13.18 -21.72
CA GLY A 200 -24.44 -13.01 -22.30
C GLY A 200 -23.49 -14.18 -22.03
N LEU A 201 -23.80 -15.04 -21.05
CA LEU A 201 -22.88 -16.09 -20.62
C LEU A 201 -22.62 -17.15 -21.68
N ALA A 202 -21.34 -17.47 -21.85
CA ALA A 202 -20.91 -18.63 -22.63
C ALA A 202 -21.50 -19.92 -22.06
N ARG A 203 -21.67 -20.92 -22.94
CA ARG A 203 -22.12 -22.25 -22.53
C ARG A 203 -21.11 -22.90 -21.60
N ALA A 204 -19.84 -22.96 -22.03
CA ALA A 204 -18.76 -23.63 -21.32
C ALA A 204 -17.40 -23.32 -21.99
N TYR A 205 -16.33 -23.73 -21.33
CA TYR A 205 -15.06 -23.97 -22.00
C TYR A 205 -15.07 -25.31 -22.74
N TYR A 206 -14.75 -25.30 -24.04
CA TYR A 206 -14.74 -26.47 -24.91
C TYR A 206 -13.76 -27.53 -24.39
N ASN A 207 -14.25 -28.75 -24.18
CA ASN A 207 -13.50 -29.89 -23.64
C ASN A 207 -12.80 -29.61 -22.29
N ARG A 208 -13.31 -28.69 -21.47
CA ARG A 208 -12.77 -28.37 -20.14
C ARG A 208 -13.88 -28.29 -19.08
N PRO A 209 -14.56 -29.41 -18.76
CA PRO A 209 -15.70 -29.42 -17.83
C PRO A 209 -15.31 -29.00 -16.40
N ALA A 210 -14.15 -29.42 -15.89
CA ALA A 210 -13.69 -29.04 -14.56
C ALA A 210 -13.46 -27.52 -14.43
N LEU A 211 -12.78 -26.91 -15.41
CA LEU A 211 -12.59 -25.47 -15.45
C LEU A 211 -13.92 -24.72 -15.62
N THR A 212 -14.83 -25.28 -16.42
CA THR A 212 -16.17 -24.72 -16.60
C THR A 212 -16.92 -24.72 -15.27
N ALA A 213 -16.93 -25.82 -14.52
CA ALA A 213 -17.60 -25.88 -13.22
C ALA A 213 -16.98 -24.93 -12.18
N ALA A 214 -15.67 -24.71 -12.25
CA ALA A 214 -14.97 -23.80 -11.35
C ALA A 214 -15.29 -22.32 -11.61
N GLN A 215 -15.45 -21.93 -12.89
CA GLN A 215 -15.67 -20.52 -13.26
C GLN A 215 -17.15 -20.18 -13.52
N PHE A 216 -17.96 -21.12 -13.99
CA PHE A 216 -19.40 -20.96 -14.24
C PHE A 216 -20.19 -21.68 -13.15
N ILE A 217 -20.34 -21.00 -12.01
CA ILE A 217 -20.96 -21.54 -10.80
C ILE A 217 -22.50 -21.41 -10.84
N PRO A 218 -23.26 -22.20 -10.07
CA PRO A 218 -24.68 -21.95 -9.85
C PRO A 218 -24.91 -20.55 -9.28
N ASN A 219 -25.96 -19.87 -9.74
CA ASN A 219 -26.31 -18.54 -9.21
C ASN A 219 -26.99 -18.70 -7.83
N PRO A 220 -26.40 -18.22 -6.72
CA PRO A 220 -27.00 -18.35 -5.39
C PRO A 220 -28.20 -17.40 -5.18
N PHE A 221 -28.37 -16.39 -6.05
CA PHE A 221 -29.41 -15.36 -5.92
C PHE A 221 -30.64 -15.60 -6.81
N GLY A 222 -30.67 -16.68 -7.57
CA GLY A 222 -31.81 -16.98 -8.45
C GLY A 222 -31.52 -18.05 -9.49
N ALA A 223 -32.26 -18.01 -10.60
CA ALA A 223 -32.06 -18.95 -11.69
C ALA A 223 -30.76 -18.67 -12.47
N GLY A 224 -30.22 -19.70 -13.11
CA GLY A 224 -29.08 -19.61 -14.00
C GLY A 224 -27.72 -19.82 -13.33
N ARG A 225 -26.67 -19.26 -13.94
CA ARG A 225 -25.28 -19.40 -13.51
C ARG A 225 -24.63 -18.03 -13.36
N LEU A 226 -23.58 -17.96 -12.56
CA LEU A 226 -22.67 -16.82 -12.53
C LEU A 226 -21.31 -17.24 -13.11
N TYR A 227 -20.69 -16.34 -13.85
CA TYR A 227 -19.29 -16.43 -14.25
C TYR A 227 -18.44 -15.58 -13.32
N LYS A 228 -17.44 -16.21 -12.71
CA LYS A 228 -16.41 -15.57 -11.91
C LYS A 228 -15.37 -14.93 -12.83
N SER A 229 -15.35 -13.60 -12.90
CA SER A 229 -14.43 -12.88 -13.81
C SER A 229 -12.98 -12.88 -13.32
N GLY A 230 -12.75 -13.04 -12.01
CA GLY A 230 -11.45 -12.78 -11.40
C GLY A 230 -11.06 -11.30 -11.38
N ASP A 231 -11.99 -10.38 -11.65
CA ASP A 231 -11.77 -8.95 -11.60
C ASP A 231 -12.31 -8.34 -10.29
N LEU A 232 -11.59 -7.37 -9.74
CA LEU A 232 -11.99 -6.61 -8.56
C LEU A 232 -12.71 -5.34 -9.02
N ALA A 233 -13.89 -5.09 -8.47
CA ALA A 233 -14.70 -3.92 -8.79
C ALA A 233 -15.53 -3.48 -7.57
N ARG A 234 -16.15 -2.30 -7.66
CA ARG A 234 -17.14 -1.82 -6.68
C ARG A 234 -18.29 -1.08 -7.34
N TYR A 235 -19.45 -1.11 -6.70
CA TYR A 235 -20.55 -0.20 -7.05
C TYR A 235 -20.28 1.20 -6.50
N LEU A 236 -20.55 2.21 -7.31
CA LEU A 236 -20.61 3.61 -6.92
C LEU A 236 -22.05 3.97 -6.46
N PRO A 237 -22.24 5.05 -5.68
CA PRO A 237 -23.56 5.45 -5.18
C PRO A 237 -24.60 5.72 -6.27
N ASP A 238 -24.15 6.10 -7.47
CA ASP A 238 -25.02 6.32 -8.64
C ASP A 238 -25.39 5.02 -9.38
N GLY A 239 -24.98 3.86 -8.87
CA GLY A 239 -25.24 2.54 -9.45
C GLY A 239 -24.35 2.18 -10.64
N THR A 240 -23.36 3.01 -10.99
CA THR A 240 -22.30 2.63 -11.93
C THR A 240 -21.25 1.76 -11.22
N ILE A 241 -20.44 1.05 -11.99
CA ILE A 241 -19.43 0.13 -11.51
C ILE A 241 -18.04 0.69 -11.85
N GLU A 242 -17.18 0.73 -10.86
CA GLU A 242 -15.77 1.08 -10.99
C GLU A 242 -14.92 -0.19 -10.99
N PHE A 243 -14.01 -0.30 -11.96
CA PHE A 243 -13.03 -1.39 -12.06
C PHE A 243 -11.77 -1.05 -11.26
N LEU A 244 -11.28 -2.00 -10.45
CA LEU A 244 -10.18 -1.79 -9.50
C LEU A 244 -8.95 -2.68 -9.76
N GLY A 245 -9.04 -3.66 -10.65
CA GLY A 245 -7.91 -4.55 -10.98
C GLY A 245 -8.30 -6.03 -11.08
N ARG A 246 -7.33 -6.95 -10.96
CA ARG A 246 -7.55 -8.41 -11.04
C ARG A 246 -7.12 -9.13 -9.76
N LEU A 247 -7.70 -10.31 -9.56
CA LEU A 247 -7.42 -11.23 -8.45
C LEU A 247 -6.34 -12.29 -8.77
N ASP A 248 -6.08 -12.58 -10.06
CA ASP A 248 -5.16 -13.65 -10.51
C ASP A 248 -3.83 -13.16 -11.14
N ALA A 249 -2.89 -14.08 -11.37
CA ALA A 249 -1.53 -13.82 -11.88
C ALA A 249 -1.43 -13.63 -13.42
N GLN A 250 -2.55 -13.42 -14.14
CA GLN A 250 -2.49 -13.06 -15.56
C GLN A 250 -1.99 -11.62 -15.69
N VAL A 251 -0.90 -11.43 -16.43
CA VAL A 251 -0.18 -10.16 -16.43
C VAL A 251 -0.47 -9.39 -17.71
N LYS A 252 -0.98 -8.16 -17.54
CA LYS A 252 -1.00 -7.17 -18.61
C LYS A 252 0.35 -6.45 -18.58
N LEU A 253 1.17 -6.66 -19.61
CA LEU A 253 2.47 -6.00 -19.74
C LEU A 253 2.48 -5.23 -21.07
N ARG A 254 2.76 -3.92 -21.01
CA ARG A 254 2.89 -3.04 -22.20
C ARG A 254 1.68 -3.09 -23.17
N GLY A 255 0.45 -3.21 -22.64
CA GLY A 255 -0.77 -3.26 -23.46
C GLY A 255 -1.10 -4.63 -24.06
N PHE A 256 -0.44 -5.70 -23.59
CA PHE A 256 -0.70 -7.06 -24.05
C PHE A 256 -1.11 -7.97 -22.90
N ARG A 257 -2.14 -8.78 -23.12
CA ARG A 257 -2.48 -9.92 -22.26
C ARG A 257 -1.47 -11.02 -22.55
N ILE A 258 -0.48 -11.18 -21.67
CA ILE A 258 0.59 -12.16 -21.84
C ILE A 258 0.32 -13.34 -20.94
N GLU A 259 0.33 -14.54 -21.52
CA GLU A 259 0.27 -15.77 -20.74
C GLU A 259 1.61 -16.45 -20.76
N LEU A 260 2.22 -16.48 -19.58
CA LEU A 260 3.60 -16.90 -19.40
C LEU A 260 3.84 -18.32 -19.93
N GLY A 261 2.81 -19.18 -19.83
CA GLY A 261 2.83 -20.55 -20.38
C GLY A 261 2.96 -20.65 -21.90
N GLU A 262 2.65 -19.61 -22.67
CA GLU A 262 2.87 -19.57 -24.13
C GLU A 262 4.36 -19.39 -24.45
N ILE A 263 5.02 -18.52 -23.68
CA ILE A 263 6.46 -18.28 -23.78
C ILE A 263 7.22 -19.53 -23.34
N GLU A 264 6.77 -20.19 -22.27
CA GLU A 264 7.31 -21.48 -21.80
C GLU A 264 7.20 -22.58 -22.88
N ALA A 265 6.06 -22.64 -23.57
CA ALA A 265 5.82 -23.64 -24.62
C ALA A 265 6.64 -23.39 -25.89
N ALA A 266 6.91 -22.12 -26.24
CA ALA A 266 7.80 -21.76 -27.34
C ALA A 266 9.27 -22.05 -26.98
N LEU A 267 9.70 -21.70 -25.77
CA LEU A 267 11.03 -22.04 -25.26
C LEU A 267 11.30 -23.55 -25.29
N SER A 268 10.30 -24.35 -24.92
CA SER A 268 10.39 -25.82 -24.88
C SER A 268 10.46 -26.49 -26.26
N GLN A 269 10.30 -25.74 -27.36
CA GLN A 269 10.45 -26.27 -28.73
C GLN A 269 11.89 -26.17 -29.26
N HIS A 270 12.77 -25.47 -28.55
CA HIS A 270 14.18 -25.34 -28.93
C HIS A 270 14.96 -26.58 -28.43
N GLU A 271 15.78 -27.19 -29.29
CA GLU A 271 16.46 -28.48 -29.02
C GLU A 271 17.36 -28.46 -27.77
N ALA A 272 17.90 -27.29 -27.41
CA ALA A 272 18.74 -27.09 -26.23
C ALA A 272 17.97 -26.90 -24.91
N VAL A 273 16.63 -26.83 -24.90
CA VAL A 273 15.81 -26.58 -23.70
C VAL A 273 15.18 -27.86 -23.20
N GLN A 274 15.46 -28.24 -21.95
CA GLN A 274 14.87 -29.41 -21.30
C GLN A 274 13.59 -29.04 -20.54
N GLU A 275 13.62 -27.94 -19.78
CA GLU A 275 12.46 -27.38 -19.09
C GLU A 275 12.51 -25.84 -19.14
N ALA A 276 11.35 -25.18 -19.18
CA ALA A 276 11.25 -23.72 -19.22
C ALA A 276 10.14 -23.22 -18.30
N LEU A 277 10.40 -22.10 -17.61
CA LEU A 277 9.44 -21.40 -16.75
C LEU A 277 9.58 -19.89 -16.96
N VAL A 278 8.46 -19.18 -17.09
CA VAL A 278 8.46 -17.73 -17.31
C VAL A 278 7.67 -17.04 -16.21
N LEU A 279 8.25 -16.00 -15.63
CA LEU A 279 7.68 -15.25 -14.52
C LEU A 279 7.72 -13.75 -14.83
N VAL A 280 6.76 -13.01 -14.30
CA VAL A 280 6.91 -11.55 -14.21
C VAL A 280 7.66 -11.23 -12.94
N ARG A 281 8.80 -10.55 -13.12
CA ARG A 281 9.62 -10.03 -12.03
C ARG A 281 9.51 -8.52 -12.05
N GLU A 282 9.43 -7.96 -10.86
CA GLU A 282 9.46 -6.52 -10.65
C GLU A 282 10.86 -6.15 -10.21
N HIS A 283 11.62 -5.49 -11.10
CA HIS A 283 12.97 -5.04 -10.78
C HIS A 283 13.44 -3.97 -11.78
N PRO A 284 13.64 -2.69 -11.37
CA PRO A 284 13.37 -2.12 -10.04
C PRO A 284 11.85 -1.96 -9.76
N PRO A 285 11.44 -1.61 -8.51
CA PRO A 285 10.04 -1.39 -8.14
C PRO A 285 9.32 -0.43 -9.09
N GLY A 286 8.13 -0.84 -9.57
CA GLY A 286 7.35 -0.12 -10.58
C GLY A 286 7.63 -0.52 -12.04
N GLN A 287 8.67 -1.31 -12.32
CA GLN A 287 8.96 -1.82 -13.67
C GLN A 287 8.81 -3.36 -13.72
N LYS A 288 7.68 -3.81 -14.25
CA LYS A 288 7.42 -5.23 -14.50
C LYS A 288 8.16 -5.68 -15.76
N GLN A 289 8.85 -6.81 -15.69
CA GLN A 289 9.53 -7.43 -16.84
C GLN A 289 9.32 -8.95 -16.89
N LEU A 290 9.43 -9.54 -18.09
CA LEU A 290 9.37 -10.98 -18.29
C LEU A 290 10.76 -11.59 -18.08
N ALA A 291 10.86 -12.56 -17.17
CA ALA A 291 12.06 -13.33 -16.92
C ALA A 291 11.83 -14.81 -17.26
N ALA A 292 12.69 -15.38 -18.10
CA ALA A 292 12.67 -16.80 -18.48
C ALA A 292 13.77 -17.59 -17.77
N TYR A 293 13.37 -18.69 -17.16
CA TYR A 293 14.22 -19.66 -16.50
C TYR A 293 14.29 -20.92 -17.37
N ILE A 294 15.50 -21.37 -17.68
CA ILE A 294 15.78 -22.44 -18.64
C ILE A 294 16.61 -23.51 -17.96
N ALA A 295 16.13 -24.75 -17.93
CA ALA A 295 16.95 -25.91 -17.64
C ALA A 295 17.55 -26.43 -18.96
N SER A 296 18.87 -26.49 -19.07
CA SER A 296 19.58 -26.93 -20.28
C SER A 296 20.71 -27.90 -19.95
N GLY A 297 20.99 -28.83 -20.88
CA GLY A 297 22.18 -29.67 -20.83
C GLY A 297 23.41 -29.05 -21.48
N GLU A 298 23.30 -27.84 -22.06
CA GLU A 298 24.43 -27.12 -22.65
C GLU A 298 25.08 -26.17 -21.62
N PRO A 299 26.40 -26.23 -21.41
CA PRO A 299 27.07 -25.52 -20.32
C PRO A 299 27.36 -24.03 -20.58
N ASP A 300 27.09 -23.50 -21.78
CA ASP A 300 27.44 -22.11 -22.13
C ASP A 300 26.21 -21.21 -22.36
N ALA A 301 25.79 -20.53 -21.29
CA ALA A 301 24.68 -19.58 -21.30
C ALA A 301 24.91 -18.38 -22.26
N THR A 302 26.16 -18.05 -22.59
CA THR A 302 26.48 -16.86 -23.41
C THR A 302 26.14 -17.05 -24.89
N LEU A 303 26.14 -18.29 -25.37
CA LEU A 303 25.72 -18.64 -26.73
C LEU A 303 24.24 -19.04 -26.80
N LEU A 304 23.70 -19.62 -25.73
CA LEU A 304 22.32 -20.10 -25.65
C LEU A 304 21.29 -18.97 -25.64
N ILE A 305 21.52 -17.90 -24.87
CA ILE A 305 20.55 -16.78 -24.72
C ILE A 305 20.28 -16.06 -26.06
N PRO A 306 21.29 -15.70 -26.88
CA PRO A 306 21.05 -15.13 -28.21
C PRO A 306 20.27 -16.06 -29.15
N ALA A 307 20.53 -17.37 -29.09
CA ALA A 307 19.83 -18.38 -29.89
C ALA A 307 18.35 -18.50 -29.49
N LEU A 308 18.06 -18.58 -28.18
CA LEU A 308 16.68 -18.61 -27.66
C LEU A 308 15.92 -17.32 -27.97
N THR A 309 16.56 -16.16 -27.83
CA THR A 309 15.95 -14.87 -28.18
C THR A 309 15.58 -14.83 -29.67
N THR A 310 16.46 -15.34 -30.54
CA THR A 310 16.21 -15.42 -31.99
C THR A 310 15.06 -16.39 -32.29
N HIS A 311 15.03 -17.55 -31.63
CA HIS A 311 13.97 -18.54 -31.78
C HIS A 311 12.59 -18.02 -31.34
N LEU A 312 12.52 -17.33 -30.20
CA LEU A 312 11.28 -16.72 -29.74
C LEU A 312 10.81 -15.60 -30.68
N LYS A 313 11.70 -14.79 -31.23
CA LYS A 313 11.34 -13.75 -32.21
C LYS A 313 10.80 -14.30 -33.53
N GLN A 314 11.10 -15.56 -33.86
CA GLN A 314 10.55 -16.22 -35.06
C GLN A 314 9.13 -16.74 -34.86
N THR A 315 8.72 -16.99 -33.61
CA THR A 315 7.46 -17.69 -33.28
C THR A 315 6.49 -16.84 -32.45
N LEU A 316 7.00 -15.83 -31.74
CA LEU A 316 6.26 -14.95 -30.85
C LEU A 316 6.49 -13.47 -31.21
N PRO A 317 5.50 -12.59 -30.93
CA PRO A 317 5.67 -11.14 -31.03
C PRO A 317 6.74 -10.59 -30.06
N ASP A 318 7.39 -9.49 -30.42
CA ASP A 318 8.50 -8.87 -29.64
C ASP A 318 8.16 -8.59 -28.16
N TYR A 319 6.91 -8.26 -27.85
CA TYR A 319 6.48 -7.97 -26.47
C TYR A 319 6.35 -9.22 -25.58
N MET A 320 6.31 -10.42 -26.17
CA MET A 320 6.30 -11.70 -25.45
C MET A 320 7.71 -12.28 -25.26
N VAL A 321 8.73 -11.66 -25.86
CA VAL A 321 10.12 -12.10 -25.71
C VAL A 321 10.65 -11.63 -24.34
N PRO A 322 11.08 -12.54 -23.45
CA PRO A 322 11.63 -12.20 -22.15
C PRO A 322 12.83 -11.25 -22.26
N SER A 323 12.92 -10.27 -21.35
CA SER A 323 14.05 -9.34 -21.30
C SER A 323 15.17 -9.80 -20.36
N ALA A 324 14.92 -10.86 -19.58
CA ALA A 324 15.91 -11.52 -18.74
C ALA A 324 15.86 -13.04 -18.91
N PHE A 325 17.03 -13.67 -18.94
CA PHE A 325 17.18 -15.12 -19.06
C PHE A 325 18.08 -15.66 -17.94
N VAL A 326 17.71 -16.79 -17.38
CA VAL A 326 18.46 -17.48 -16.33
C VAL A 326 18.59 -18.94 -16.73
N VAL A 327 19.82 -19.40 -16.93
CA VAL A 327 20.12 -20.80 -17.29
C VAL A 327 20.50 -21.55 -16.02
N LEU A 328 19.87 -22.72 -15.82
CA LEU A 328 20.06 -23.59 -14.67
C LEU A 328 20.39 -25.01 -15.17
N ASP A 329 21.16 -25.75 -14.37
CA ASP A 329 21.40 -27.17 -14.65
C ASP A 329 20.14 -28.01 -14.44
N HIS A 330 19.32 -27.65 -13.45
CA HIS A 330 18.02 -28.26 -13.14
C HIS A 330 17.16 -27.27 -12.35
N PHE A 331 15.83 -27.42 -12.39
CA PHE A 331 14.96 -26.61 -11.54
C PHE A 331 15.01 -27.07 -10.09
N PRO A 332 15.03 -26.13 -9.12
CA PRO A 332 14.86 -26.48 -7.72
C PRO A 332 13.47 -27.07 -7.52
N LEU A 333 13.38 -28.22 -6.85
CA LEU A 333 12.13 -28.93 -6.59
C LEU A 333 11.78 -28.86 -5.10
N THR A 334 10.50 -28.65 -4.81
CA THR A 334 9.92 -28.86 -3.47
C THR A 334 10.00 -30.35 -3.08
N PRO A 335 9.88 -30.70 -1.79
CA PRO A 335 9.80 -32.10 -1.32
C PRO A 335 8.71 -32.95 -2.00
N ASN A 336 7.71 -32.30 -2.59
CA ASN A 336 6.61 -32.93 -3.32
C ASN A 336 6.87 -33.08 -4.84
N GLY A 337 8.10 -32.84 -5.30
CA GLY A 337 8.48 -33.02 -6.71
C GLY A 337 7.95 -31.95 -7.67
N LYS A 338 7.52 -30.79 -7.17
CA LYS A 338 7.10 -29.62 -7.99
C LYS A 338 8.18 -28.55 -7.99
N VAL A 339 8.34 -27.81 -9.09
CA VAL A 339 9.27 -26.66 -9.18
C VAL A 339 9.00 -25.64 -8.08
N ASP A 340 10.03 -25.36 -7.29
CA ASP A 340 10.02 -24.36 -6.23
C ASP A 340 10.31 -22.98 -6.83
N ARG A 341 9.22 -22.24 -7.11
CA ARG A 341 9.29 -20.91 -7.75
C ARG A 341 9.92 -19.83 -6.87
N GLN A 342 10.00 -20.07 -5.55
CA GLN A 342 10.63 -19.17 -4.59
C GLN A 342 12.13 -19.43 -4.48
N ALA A 343 12.57 -20.66 -4.73
CA ALA A 343 13.98 -21.05 -4.77
C ALA A 343 14.67 -20.74 -6.12
N LEU A 344 13.95 -20.23 -7.12
CA LEU A 344 14.55 -19.81 -8.39
C LEU A 344 15.38 -18.54 -8.20
N PRO A 345 16.61 -18.47 -8.73
CA PRO A 345 17.48 -17.31 -8.55
C PRO A 345 16.86 -16.05 -9.16
N ALA A 346 17.21 -14.88 -8.62
CA ALA A 346 16.82 -13.63 -9.26
C ALA A 346 17.52 -13.51 -10.63
N PRO A 347 16.83 -13.02 -11.68
CA PRO A 347 17.50 -12.77 -12.95
C PRO A 347 18.57 -11.72 -12.73
N GLU A 348 19.82 -12.03 -13.07
CA GLU A 348 20.86 -11.01 -13.10
C GLU A 348 20.43 -9.94 -14.08
N THR A 349 20.30 -8.71 -13.58
CA THR A 349 19.93 -7.58 -14.39
C THR A 349 21.08 -7.34 -15.35
N THR A 350 20.90 -7.62 -16.63
CA THR A 350 21.45 -6.75 -17.67
C THR A 350 20.69 -5.44 -17.59
N SER A 351 20.91 -4.73 -16.48
CA SER A 351 20.66 -3.29 -16.39
C SER A 351 21.38 -2.67 -17.58
N SER A 352 20.70 -1.77 -18.28
CA SER A 352 21.39 -0.81 -19.16
C SER A 352 22.67 -0.38 -18.48
N GLU A 353 23.81 -0.76 -19.06
CA GLU A 353 25.17 -0.61 -18.52
C GLU A 353 25.59 0.85 -18.30
N ASP A 354 24.68 1.82 -18.40
CA ASP A 354 25.01 3.24 -18.36
C ASP A 354 24.88 3.90 -16.98
N ARG A 355 24.38 3.25 -15.91
CA ARG A 355 24.20 3.94 -14.59
C ARG A 355 24.48 3.17 -13.28
N TYR A 356 24.75 1.88 -13.26
CA TYR A 356 25.12 1.19 -12.00
C TYR A 356 26.63 1.36 -11.72
N VAL A 357 26.96 2.09 -10.64
CA VAL A 357 28.35 2.24 -10.17
C VAL A 357 28.48 1.59 -8.80
N VAL A 358 29.39 0.61 -8.71
CA VAL A 358 29.72 -0.12 -7.47
C VAL A 358 30.39 0.80 -6.46
N SER A 359 30.18 0.57 -5.15
CA SER A 359 30.88 1.24 -4.05
C SER A 359 32.39 1.24 -4.28
N ARG A 360 32.96 2.44 -4.35
CA ARG A 360 34.37 2.71 -4.61
C ARG A 360 35.17 2.78 -3.32
N THR A 361 34.53 3.07 -2.18
CA THR A 361 35.18 3.19 -0.88
C THR A 361 34.62 2.18 0.15
N PRO A 362 35.43 1.78 1.16
CA PRO A 362 34.95 0.97 2.28
C PRO A 362 33.76 1.60 3.02
N THR A 363 33.73 2.92 3.15
CA THR A 363 32.62 3.69 3.72
C THR A 363 31.33 3.50 2.91
N GLU A 364 31.40 3.65 1.58
CA GLU A 364 30.25 3.43 0.68
C GLU A 364 29.72 1.99 0.76
N ALA A 365 30.59 0.98 0.93
CA ALA A 365 30.19 -0.42 1.03
C ALA A 365 29.44 -0.75 2.33
N VAL A 366 29.94 -0.25 3.47
CA VAL A 366 29.29 -0.43 4.77
C VAL A 366 27.96 0.35 4.84
N LEU A 367 27.90 1.56 4.28
CA LEU A 367 26.65 2.32 4.19
C LEU A 367 25.60 1.63 3.31
N ALA A 368 26.00 1.06 2.17
CA ALA A 368 25.09 0.30 1.31
C ALA A 368 24.52 -0.94 2.01
N ALA A 369 25.35 -1.64 2.80
CA ALA A 369 24.91 -2.77 3.61
C ALA A 369 23.93 -2.35 4.73
N ILE A 370 24.21 -1.23 5.41
CA ILE A 370 23.30 -0.66 6.41
C ILE A 370 21.94 -0.34 5.76
N TRP A 371 21.93 0.35 4.62
CA TRP A 371 20.69 0.70 3.93
C TRP A 371 19.91 -0.52 3.45
N SER A 372 20.60 -1.52 2.89
CA SER A 372 20.00 -2.80 2.50
C SER A 372 19.28 -3.47 3.68
N ASP A 373 19.93 -3.53 4.86
CA ASP A 373 19.36 -4.10 6.09
C ASP A 373 18.18 -3.30 6.65
N VAL A 374 18.25 -1.96 6.62
CA VAL A 374 17.17 -1.12 7.17
C VAL A 374 15.97 -1.03 6.22
N LEU A 375 16.20 -0.89 4.91
CA LEU A 375 15.15 -0.71 3.90
C LEU A 375 14.57 -2.04 3.42
N GLY A 376 15.22 -3.17 3.74
CA GLY A 376 14.80 -4.49 3.27
C GLY A 376 14.93 -4.66 1.76
N VAL A 377 15.95 -4.05 1.15
CA VAL A 377 16.24 -4.11 -0.29
C VAL A 377 17.52 -4.87 -0.56
N ASP A 378 17.55 -5.72 -1.60
CA ASP A 378 18.67 -6.65 -1.85
C ASP A 378 20.00 -5.95 -2.17
N ARG A 379 19.97 -4.81 -2.89
CA ARG A 379 21.16 -4.04 -3.27
C ARG A 379 20.84 -2.54 -3.31
N VAL A 380 21.82 -1.73 -2.91
CA VAL A 380 21.76 -0.25 -2.96
C VAL A 380 22.95 0.26 -3.76
N GLY A 381 22.68 0.91 -4.89
CA GLY A 381 23.67 1.59 -5.72
C GLY A 381 24.14 2.91 -5.11
N MET A 382 25.34 3.38 -5.48
CA MET A 382 25.94 4.55 -4.81
C MET A 382 25.18 5.87 -5.02
N HIS A 383 24.41 5.95 -6.10
CA HIS A 383 23.57 7.09 -6.46
C HIS A 383 22.08 6.82 -6.21
N ASP A 384 21.73 5.68 -5.63
CA ASP A 384 20.36 5.39 -5.28
C ASP A 384 19.94 6.32 -4.15
N ASN A 385 18.75 6.91 -4.31
CA ASN A 385 18.23 7.86 -3.35
C ASN A 385 17.51 7.12 -2.21
N PHE A 386 17.82 7.48 -0.96
CA PHE A 386 17.23 6.91 0.25
C PHE A 386 15.70 6.88 0.21
N PHE A 387 15.08 7.96 -0.27
CA PHE A 387 13.64 8.13 -0.30
C PHE A 387 12.98 7.43 -1.49
N ASP A 388 13.73 7.17 -2.56
CA ASP A 388 13.25 6.39 -3.71
C ASP A 388 13.16 4.90 -3.36
N LEU A 389 14.05 4.42 -2.49
CA LEU A 389 14.05 3.06 -1.97
C LEU A 389 13.05 2.81 -0.83
N GLY A 390 12.12 3.76 -0.58
CA GLY A 390 11.10 3.63 0.47
C GLY A 390 11.52 4.15 1.84
N GLY A 391 12.67 4.81 1.94
CA GLY A 391 13.12 5.43 3.19
C GLY A 391 12.21 6.59 3.62
N HIS A 392 11.98 6.68 4.93
CA HIS A 392 11.29 7.80 5.57
C HIS A 392 12.01 8.19 6.87
N SER A 393 11.56 9.22 7.58
CA SER A 393 12.23 9.77 8.77
C SER A 393 12.50 8.74 9.88
N LEU A 394 11.61 7.74 10.02
CA LEU A 394 11.76 6.62 10.94
C LEU A 394 12.92 5.70 10.54
N VAL A 395 12.97 5.29 9.27
CA VAL A 395 14.03 4.45 8.72
C VAL A 395 15.36 5.22 8.72
N ALA A 396 15.34 6.53 8.43
CA ALA A 396 16.53 7.39 8.47
C ALA A 396 17.18 7.41 9.86
N THR A 397 16.35 7.39 10.91
CA THR A 397 16.82 7.28 12.29
C THR A 397 17.58 5.97 12.53
N GLN A 398 17.04 4.85 12.05
CA GLN A 398 17.68 3.55 12.20
C GLN A 398 18.98 3.44 11.40
N VAL A 399 19.02 4.05 10.21
CA VAL A 399 20.25 4.20 9.42
C VAL A 399 21.30 4.94 10.22
N ILE A 400 20.99 6.12 10.77
CA ILE A 400 21.95 6.89 11.57
C ILE A 400 22.45 6.10 12.79
N SER A 401 21.56 5.39 13.49
CA SER A 401 21.98 4.54 14.61
C SER A 401 22.97 3.46 14.17
N ARG A 402 22.71 2.77 13.05
CA ARG A 402 23.62 1.75 12.50
C ARG A 402 24.94 2.36 11.97
N VAL A 403 24.90 3.56 11.41
CA VAL A 403 26.09 4.31 10.97
C VAL A 403 26.98 4.66 12.16
N ARG A 404 26.39 5.14 13.26
CA ARG A 404 27.13 5.39 14.50
C ARG A 404 27.80 4.11 15.02
N ASP A 405 27.08 3.00 15.04
CA ASP A 405 27.65 1.73 15.51
C ASP A 405 28.80 1.24 14.62
N ALA A 406 28.70 1.44 13.30
CA ALA A 406 29.69 0.96 12.32
C ALA A 406 30.92 1.86 12.18
N PHE A 407 30.76 3.18 12.32
CA PHE A 407 31.81 4.15 12.05
C PHE A 407 32.26 4.95 13.28
N HIS A 408 31.57 4.80 14.42
CA HIS A 408 31.79 5.61 15.63
C HIS A 408 31.63 7.12 15.40
N THR A 409 30.88 7.50 14.37
CA THR A 409 30.64 8.88 13.95
C THR A 409 29.17 9.21 14.14
N GLU A 410 28.88 10.29 14.86
CA GLU A 410 27.53 10.78 15.03
C GLU A 410 27.18 11.74 13.89
N LEU A 411 26.11 11.42 13.18
CA LEU A 411 25.55 12.28 12.14
C LEU A 411 24.14 12.69 12.55
N PRO A 412 23.77 13.97 12.41
CA PRO A 412 22.38 14.36 12.60
C PRO A 412 21.51 13.66 11.55
N VAL A 413 20.27 13.29 11.90
CA VAL A 413 19.30 12.69 10.96
C VAL A 413 19.13 13.55 9.70
N ARG A 414 19.31 14.86 9.84
CA ARG A 414 19.35 15.83 8.73
C ARG A 414 20.34 15.46 7.62
N THR A 415 21.48 14.85 7.95
CA THR A 415 22.49 14.47 6.97
C THR A 415 21.94 13.48 5.94
N VAL A 416 21.08 12.54 6.32
CA VAL A 416 20.45 11.61 5.35
C VAL A 416 19.53 12.35 4.37
N PHE A 417 18.94 13.47 4.77
CA PHE A 417 18.08 14.27 3.89
C PHE A 417 18.88 15.22 2.98
N GLU A 418 20.03 15.72 3.45
CA GLU A 418 20.92 16.60 2.69
C GLU A 418 21.85 15.83 1.76
N SER A 419 22.19 14.60 2.15
CA SER A 419 23.04 13.66 1.42
C SER A 419 22.26 12.37 1.18
N PRO A 420 21.21 12.40 0.35
CA PRO A 420 20.25 11.31 0.20
C PRO A 420 20.76 10.15 -0.65
N THR A 421 22.03 10.12 -1.07
CA THR A 421 22.65 9.00 -1.76
C THR A 421 23.81 8.43 -0.95
N ILE A 422 24.16 7.17 -1.15
CA ILE A 422 25.29 6.52 -0.46
C ILE A 422 26.60 7.28 -0.70
N ALA A 423 26.84 7.77 -1.92
CA ALA A 423 28.05 8.54 -2.24
C ALA A 423 28.12 9.86 -1.45
N GLU A 424 27.03 10.60 -1.35
CA GLU A 424 26.99 11.86 -0.60
C GLU A 424 27.05 11.60 0.91
N LEU A 425 26.37 10.55 1.39
CA LEU A 425 26.38 10.19 2.82
C LEU A 425 27.77 9.68 3.24
N ALA A 426 28.46 8.93 2.39
CA ALA A 426 29.84 8.51 2.61
C ALA A 426 30.77 9.73 2.75
N MET A 427 30.62 10.74 1.88
CA MET A 427 31.38 11.98 2.01
C MET A 427 31.09 12.70 3.34
N ALA A 428 29.84 12.69 3.81
CA ALA A 428 29.49 13.29 5.10
C ALA A 428 30.06 12.50 6.29
N VAL A 429 30.04 11.16 6.23
CA VAL A 429 30.69 10.28 7.23
C VAL A 429 32.19 10.55 7.26
N ASP A 430 32.84 10.54 6.09
CA ASP A 430 34.29 10.70 5.96
C ASP A 430 34.74 12.10 6.40
N ALA A 431 33.99 13.16 6.03
CA ALA A 431 34.27 14.54 6.43
C ALA A 431 34.12 14.74 7.94
N THR A 432 33.10 14.12 8.55
CA THR A 432 32.88 14.20 10.01
C THR A 432 33.95 13.39 10.77
N SER A 433 34.41 12.27 10.19
CA SER A 433 35.50 11.46 10.76
C SER A 433 36.87 12.15 10.67
N GLN A 434 37.05 13.12 9.76
CA GLN A 434 38.27 13.93 9.61
C GLN A 434 38.21 15.28 10.35
N ALA A 435 37.03 15.73 10.75
CA ALA A 435 36.87 16.97 11.50
C ALA A 435 37.22 16.73 12.98
N GLU A 436 38.35 17.26 13.44
CA GLU A 436 38.62 17.42 14.87
C GLU A 436 37.68 18.49 15.45
N GLY A 437 36.50 18.05 15.90
CA GLY A 437 35.51 18.87 16.59
C GLY A 437 34.47 17.97 17.24
N ALA A 438 34.46 17.93 18.58
CA ALA A 438 33.63 17.01 19.35
C ALA A 438 32.13 17.25 19.13
N ILE A 439 31.51 16.47 18.25
CA ILE A 439 30.09 16.13 18.41
C ILE A 439 30.04 15.28 19.69
N LEU A 440 29.27 15.72 20.68
CA LEU A 440 29.14 15.06 21.97
C LEU A 440 28.45 13.70 21.76
N VAL A 441 29.25 12.63 21.64
CA VAL A 441 28.75 11.27 21.49
C VAL A 441 28.02 10.85 22.76
N PRO A 442 26.73 10.46 22.69
CA PRO A 442 26.02 9.94 23.85
C PRO A 442 26.70 8.69 24.42
N PRO A 443 26.80 8.53 25.75
CA PRO A 443 27.29 7.30 26.34
C PRO A 443 26.33 6.14 25.97
N PRO A 444 26.83 4.89 25.87
CA PRO A 444 25.98 3.74 25.57
C PRO A 444 24.92 3.55 26.66
N ILE A 445 23.73 3.10 26.27
CA ILE A 445 22.68 2.78 27.24
C ILE A 445 23.00 1.41 27.83
N GLN A 446 23.25 1.37 29.13
CA GLN A 446 23.63 0.15 29.85
C GLN A 446 22.51 -0.27 30.78
N ALA A 447 22.28 -1.58 30.89
CA ALA A 447 21.42 -2.12 31.93
C ALA A 447 22.01 -1.82 33.31
N ALA A 448 21.23 -1.22 34.20
CA ALA A 448 21.65 -0.93 35.56
C ALA A 448 21.16 -2.02 36.53
N GLU A 449 21.91 -2.29 37.60
CA GLU A 449 21.37 -3.06 38.72
C GLU A 449 20.21 -2.27 39.36
N ARG A 450 18.99 -2.79 39.25
CA ARG A 450 17.78 -2.13 39.78
C ARG A 450 17.73 -2.26 41.29
N VAL A 451 18.29 -1.27 41.97
CA VAL A 451 18.18 -1.12 43.42
C VAL A 451 17.21 0.04 43.72
N GLY A 452 15.94 -0.30 43.93
CA GLY A 452 14.90 0.66 44.32
C GLY A 452 14.21 1.37 43.16
N ASP A 453 13.64 2.55 43.46
CA ASP A 453 12.84 3.32 42.50
C ASP A 453 13.73 4.06 41.47
N ALA A 454 13.28 4.13 40.22
CA ALA A 454 13.99 4.83 39.14
C ALA A 454 13.33 6.20 38.81
N PRO A 455 14.04 7.19 38.24
CA PRO A 455 13.41 8.43 37.80
C PRO A 455 12.50 8.20 36.60
N LEU A 456 11.45 9.01 36.42
CA LEU A 456 10.69 9.05 35.17
C LEU A 456 11.56 9.63 34.04
N SER A 457 11.35 9.17 32.81
CA SER A 457 11.83 9.91 31.63
C SER A 457 11.15 11.27 31.53
N TYR A 458 11.68 12.21 30.74
CA TYR A 458 11.00 13.50 30.53
C TYR A 458 9.60 13.32 29.93
N ALA A 459 9.44 12.36 29.01
CA ALA A 459 8.17 12.06 28.37
C ALA A 459 7.13 11.47 29.34
N GLN A 460 7.56 10.54 30.21
CA GLN A 460 6.71 10.03 31.28
C GLN A 460 6.34 11.11 32.29
N GLN A 461 7.30 11.97 32.69
CA GLN A 461 7.03 13.06 33.63
C GLN A 461 5.96 14.02 33.10
N ARG A 462 5.95 14.30 31.79
CA ARG A 462 4.89 15.09 31.14
C ARG A 462 3.52 14.43 31.29
N LEU A 463 3.39 13.15 30.92
CA LEU A 463 2.10 12.45 31.03
C LEU A 463 1.64 12.31 32.48
N TRP A 464 2.55 12.03 33.40
CA TRP A 464 2.26 12.02 34.83
C TRP A 464 1.75 13.40 35.31
N PHE A 465 2.39 14.50 34.89
CA PHE A 465 1.95 15.84 35.25
C PHE A 465 0.55 16.16 34.72
N LEU A 466 0.25 15.77 33.47
CA LEU A 466 -1.08 15.95 32.87
C LEU A 466 -2.14 15.13 33.63
N ASP A 467 -1.84 13.88 33.98
CA ASP A 467 -2.71 13.04 34.81
C ASP A 467 -3.00 13.69 36.18
N GLN A 468 -1.97 14.23 36.85
CA GLN A 468 -2.17 14.92 38.14
C GLN A 468 -2.98 16.22 38.01
N MET A 469 -2.91 16.89 36.86
CA MET A 469 -3.64 18.13 36.60
C MET A 469 -5.10 17.88 36.21
N GLU A 470 -5.36 16.84 35.40
CA GLU A 470 -6.71 16.43 34.97
C GLU A 470 -7.47 15.64 36.05
N GLY A 471 -6.75 14.93 36.93
CA GLY A 471 -7.30 13.90 37.79
C GLY A 471 -7.53 12.60 37.03
N ALA A 472 -8.33 11.69 37.59
CA ALA A 472 -8.64 10.40 36.96
C ALA A 472 -9.32 10.62 35.59
N SER A 473 -8.56 10.37 34.52
CA SER A 473 -8.93 10.73 33.15
C SER A 473 -8.56 9.61 32.15
N PRO A 474 -9.44 9.27 31.19
CA PRO A 474 -9.13 8.29 30.14
C PRO A 474 -8.42 8.91 28.93
N THR A 475 -8.07 10.22 28.96
CA THR A 475 -7.49 10.96 27.80
C THR A 475 -6.30 10.25 27.16
N TYR A 476 -5.49 9.55 27.97
CA TYR A 476 -4.29 8.84 27.53
C TYR A 476 -4.42 7.32 27.61
N ASN A 477 -5.65 6.78 27.60
CA ASN A 477 -5.88 5.36 27.39
C ASN A 477 -5.61 4.97 25.94
N VAL A 478 -5.09 3.76 25.74
CA VAL A 478 -4.79 3.16 24.43
C VAL A 478 -5.55 1.83 24.34
N PRO A 479 -6.88 1.86 24.10
CA PRO A 479 -7.67 0.65 23.94
C PRO A 479 -7.46 0.03 22.55
N MET A 480 -7.23 -1.28 22.52
CA MET A 480 -7.06 -2.05 21.28
C MET A 480 -7.93 -3.30 21.32
N ALA A 481 -8.85 -3.44 20.37
CA ALA A 481 -9.68 -4.64 20.23
C ALA A 481 -9.23 -5.46 19.03
N LEU A 482 -8.92 -6.74 19.25
CA LEU A 482 -8.57 -7.71 18.21
C LEU A 482 -9.64 -8.78 18.14
N ARG A 483 -10.28 -8.93 16.98
CA ARG A 483 -11.19 -10.04 16.72
C ARG A 483 -10.40 -11.28 16.29
N LEU A 484 -10.56 -12.36 17.03
CA LEU A 484 -9.90 -13.65 16.83
C LEU A 484 -10.92 -14.65 16.30
N THR A 485 -10.63 -15.26 15.15
CA THR A 485 -11.50 -16.25 14.52
C THR A 485 -10.82 -17.60 14.45
N GLY A 486 -11.49 -18.64 14.93
CA GLY A 486 -10.96 -20.00 15.08
C GLY A 486 -10.91 -20.46 16.53
N SER A 487 -10.38 -21.67 16.76
CA SER A 487 -10.20 -22.23 18.09
C SER A 487 -9.14 -21.45 18.87
N LEU A 488 -9.48 -21.01 20.07
CA LEU A 488 -8.60 -20.27 20.97
C LEU A 488 -8.40 -21.05 22.28
N GLU A 489 -7.15 -21.24 22.68
CA GLU A 489 -6.82 -21.84 23.97
C GLU A 489 -6.57 -20.72 25.00
N VAL A 490 -7.54 -20.53 25.91
CA VAL A 490 -7.53 -19.39 26.85
C VAL A 490 -6.37 -19.47 27.85
N GLU A 491 -6.05 -20.66 28.36
CA GLU A 491 -4.96 -20.84 29.33
C GLU A 491 -3.57 -20.51 28.73
N PRO A 492 -3.19 -21.03 27.54
CA PRO A 492 -1.98 -20.58 26.83
C PRO A 492 -1.93 -19.08 26.57
N LEU A 493 -3.06 -18.44 26.26
CA LEU A 493 -3.13 -16.98 26.08
C LEU A 493 -2.82 -16.23 27.39
N GLU A 494 -3.43 -16.65 28.51
CA GLU A 494 -3.15 -16.08 29.82
C GLU A 494 -1.69 -16.29 30.25
N GLN A 495 -1.12 -17.47 29.98
CA GLN A 495 0.29 -17.75 30.26
C GLN A 495 1.23 -16.90 29.39
N ALA A 496 0.89 -16.67 28.13
CA ALA A 496 1.65 -15.78 27.24
C ALA A 496 1.63 -14.32 27.75
N LEU A 497 0.46 -13.82 28.15
CA LEU A 497 0.31 -12.49 28.76
C LEU A 497 1.15 -12.33 30.02
N ASN A 498 1.10 -13.31 30.92
CA ASN A 498 1.90 -13.28 32.15
C ASN A 498 3.41 -13.31 31.87
N HIS A 499 3.86 -14.07 30.86
CA HIS A 499 5.26 -14.02 30.42
C HIS A 499 5.66 -12.64 29.90
N MET A 500 4.80 -11.96 29.14
CA MET A 500 5.07 -10.60 28.68
C MET A 500 5.24 -9.61 29.83
N ILE A 501 4.34 -9.68 30.83
CA ILE A 501 4.38 -8.82 32.02
C ILE A 501 5.65 -9.06 32.85
N GLN A 502 6.09 -10.31 32.94
CA GLN A 502 7.33 -10.65 33.62
C GLN A 502 8.56 -10.14 32.86
N ARG A 503 8.56 -10.27 31.53
CA ARG A 503 9.65 -9.87 30.64
C ARG A 503 9.83 -8.35 30.52
N HIS A 504 8.74 -7.59 30.53
CA HIS A 504 8.75 -6.14 30.35
C HIS A 504 8.32 -5.43 31.62
N ASP A 505 9.29 -4.89 32.36
CA ASP A 505 9.08 -4.18 33.63
C ASP A 505 8.01 -3.08 33.52
N VAL A 506 7.98 -2.39 32.37
CA VAL A 506 7.07 -1.26 32.14
C VAL A 506 5.59 -1.66 32.26
N LEU A 507 5.23 -2.91 31.95
CA LEU A 507 3.85 -3.40 32.04
C LEU A 507 3.37 -3.58 33.49
N ARG A 508 4.31 -3.64 34.45
CA ARG A 508 4.08 -3.76 35.89
C ARG A 508 4.71 -2.60 36.68
N THR A 509 4.88 -1.45 36.02
CA THR A 509 5.44 -0.24 36.62
C THR A 509 4.33 0.71 37.05
N THR A 510 4.42 1.17 38.30
CA THR A 510 3.61 2.26 38.87
C THR A 510 4.44 3.54 39.00
N PHE A 511 3.75 4.66 39.19
CA PHE A 511 4.32 6.01 39.21
C PHE A 511 4.00 6.79 40.50
N PRO A 512 4.35 6.27 41.70
CA PRO A 512 4.08 6.96 42.95
C PRO A 512 4.96 8.19 43.15
N VAL A 513 4.55 9.06 44.09
CA VAL A 513 5.37 10.18 44.56
C VAL A 513 6.15 9.77 45.80
N VAL A 514 7.47 9.89 45.75
CA VAL A 514 8.39 9.62 46.87
C VAL A 514 9.21 10.88 47.13
N ALA A 515 9.19 11.36 48.38
CA ALA A 515 9.88 12.60 48.77
C ALA A 515 9.56 13.82 47.86
N GLY A 516 8.32 13.91 47.38
CA GLY A 516 7.86 14.99 46.52
C GLY A 516 8.29 14.89 45.05
N GLN A 517 8.85 13.77 44.61
CA GLN A 517 9.21 13.50 43.21
C GLN A 517 8.49 12.26 42.69
N PRO A 518 8.00 12.26 41.44
CA PRO A 518 7.48 11.05 40.83
C PRO A 518 8.62 10.09 40.53
N VAL A 519 8.40 8.80 40.78
CA VAL A 519 9.37 7.73 40.51
C VAL A 519 8.70 6.55 39.83
N GLN A 520 9.47 5.78 39.05
CA GLN A 520 9.06 4.50 38.50
C GLN A 520 9.30 3.42 39.55
N ARG A 521 8.23 2.72 39.94
CA ARG A 521 8.28 1.58 40.84
C ARG A 521 7.79 0.33 40.13
N VAL A 522 8.72 -0.59 39.90
CA VAL A 522 8.47 -1.86 39.26
C VAL A 522 8.04 -2.89 40.32
N ASP A 523 6.87 -3.52 40.13
CA ASP A 523 6.42 -4.61 41.01
C ASP A 523 7.17 -5.91 40.70
N SER A 524 7.71 -6.60 41.70
CA SER A 524 8.50 -7.83 41.52
C SER A 524 7.69 -9.07 41.14
N HIS A 525 6.36 -9.05 41.31
CA HIS A 525 5.51 -10.23 41.13
C HIS A 525 4.30 -10.00 40.22
N GLY A 526 4.31 -8.95 39.39
CA GLY A 526 3.16 -8.59 38.56
C GLY A 526 2.60 -9.76 37.75
N SER A 527 1.31 -10.04 37.93
CA SER A 527 0.54 -10.98 37.10
C SER A 527 -0.74 -10.30 36.60
N CYS A 528 -1.22 -10.72 35.44
CA CYS A 528 -2.53 -10.33 34.94
C CYS A 528 -3.38 -11.60 34.88
N ALA A 529 -4.47 -11.59 35.65
CA ALA A 529 -5.56 -12.53 35.41
C ALA A 529 -6.28 -12.08 34.14
N LEU A 530 -6.42 -12.97 33.16
CA LEU A 530 -7.19 -12.69 31.96
C LEU A 530 -8.68 -12.69 32.33
N ASP A 531 -9.32 -11.53 32.29
CA ASP A 531 -10.78 -11.47 32.51
C ASP A 531 -11.49 -12.06 31.29
N VAL A 532 -12.35 -13.06 31.50
CA VAL A 532 -13.07 -13.76 30.43
C VAL A 532 -14.56 -13.51 30.58
N VAL A 533 -15.15 -12.82 29.60
CA VAL A 533 -16.56 -12.47 29.57
C VAL A 533 -17.25 -13.25 28.47
N ASP A 534 -18.10 -14.19 28.87
CA ASP A 534 -18.89 -14.99 27.94
C ASP A 534 -20.16 -14.25 27.50
N LEU A 535 -20.23 -13.88 26.22
CA LEU A 535 -21.39 -13.27 25.56
C LEU A 535 -22.08 -14.23 24.59
N HIS A 536 -21.64 -15.49 24.49
CA HIS A 536 -22.19 -16.51 23.59
C HIS A 536 -23.67 -16.79 23.88
N HIS A 537 -24.10 -16.62 25.13
CA HIS A 537 -25.49 -16.82 25.53
C HIS A 537 -26.49 -15.78 24.99
N LEU A 538 -26.02 -14.67 24.41
CA LEU A 538 -26.86 -13.58 23.89
C LEU A 538 -27.20 -13.78 22.41
N ALA A 539 -28.34 -13.26 21.96
CA ALA A 539 -28.68 -13.21 20.53
C ALA A 539 -27.78 -12.21 19.78
N ALA A 540 -27.46 -12.46 18.51
CA ALA A 540 -26.45 -11.70 17.75
C ALA A 540 -26.61 -10.15 17.78
N PRO A 541 -27.81 -9.55 17.66
CA PRO A 541 -27.97 -8.10 17.78
C PRO A 541 -27.66 -7.56 19.19
N GLU A 542 -28.10 -8.28 20.21
CA GLU A 542 -27.87 -7.93 21.63
C GLU A 542 -26.40 -8.12 22.00
N GLN A 543 -25.79 -9.22 21.53
CA GLN A 543 -24.37 -9.50 21.69
C GLN A 543 -23.48 -8.39 21.13
N THR A 544 -23.79 -7.91 19.91
CA THR A 544 -23.04 -6.82 19.26
C THR A 544 -23.17 -5.51 20.06
N SER A 545 -24.39 -5.19 20.51
CA SER A 545 -24.64 -3.99 21.32
C SER A 545 -23.92 -4.04 22.66
N GLU A 546 -23.99 -5.19 23.35
CA GLU A 546 -23.33 -5.40 24.64
C GLU A 546 -21.80 -5.33 24.51
N LEU A 547 -21.23 -5.96 23.47
CA LEU A 547 -19.80 -5.86 23.17
C LEU A 547 -19.38 -4.41 22.99
N HIS A 548 -20.05 -3.65 22.10
CA HIS A 548 -19.70 -2.24 21.86
C HIS A 548 -19.79 -1.39 23.13
N GLN A 549 -20.83 -1.63 23.96
CA GLN A 549 -20.98 -0.92 25.23
C GLN A 549 -19.81 -1.22 26.18
N ARG A 550 -19.38 -2.49 26.30
CA ARG A 550 -18.26 -2.88 27.16
C ARG A 550 -16.93 -2.34 26.67
N LEU A 551 -16.68 -2.38 25.36
CA LEU A 551 -15.49 -1.79 24.76
C LEU A 551 -15.40 -0.28 25.06
N ALA A 552 -16.52 0.44 24.92
CA ALA A 552 -16.58 1.87 25.23
C ALA A 552 -16.38 2.16 26.73
N GLN A 553 -17.03 1.39 27.61
CA GLN A 553 -16.88 1.53 29.05
C GLN A 553 -15.44 1.33 29.53
N GLU A 554 -14.75 0.31 28.99
CA GLU A 554 -13.36 0.05 29.35
C GLU A 554 -12.41 1.12 28.78
N ALA A 555 -12.65 1.60 27.55
CA ALA A 555 -11.90 2.71 26.97
C ALA A 555 -12.01 4.00 27.81
N ASP A 556 -13.19 4.28 28.38
CA ASP A 556 -13.45 5.46 29.21
C ASP A 556 -13.05 5.30 30.68
N CYS A 557 -12.60 4.12 31.09
CA CYS A 557 -12.25 3.86 32.48
C CYS A 557 -10.79 4.31 32.75
N PRO A 558 -10.54 5.28 33.64
CA PRO A 558 -9.20 5.82 33.88
C PRO A 558 -8.30 4.83 34.64
N PHE A 559 -6.98 4.94 34.44
CA PHE A 559 -5.99 4.20 35.23
C PHE A 559 -5.57 4.98 36.48
N ASP A 560 -5.30 4.28 37.59
CA ASP A 560 -4.59 4.84 38.74
C ASP A 560 -3.10 4.56 38.59
N LEU A 561 -2.36 5.56 38.10
CA LEU A 561 -0.91 5.43 37.86
C LEU A 561 -0.09 5.22 39.13
N ALA A 562 -0.61 5.55 40.32
CA ALA A 562 0.15 5.43 41.57
C ALA A 562 0.07 4.02 42.18
N HIS A 563 -1.01 3.28 41.94
CA HIS A 563 -1.28 2.01 42.64
C HIS A 563 -1.57 0.81 41.73
N GLY A 564 -2.10 1.01 40.52
CA GLY A 564 -2.54 -0.07 39.64
C GLY A 564 -1.56 -0.33 38.50
N PRO A 565 -1.50 -1.57 37.96
CA PRO A 565 -0.80 -1.80 36.72
C PRO A 565 -1.48 -0.97 35.60
N PRO A 566 -0.73 -0.25 34.78
CA PRO A 566 -1.27 0.57 33.68
C PRO A 566 -1.65 -0.29 32.45
N LEU A 567 -2.16 -1.51 32.69
CA LEU A 567 -2.56 -2.52 31.70
C LEU A 567 -3.78 -3.29 32.22
N ARG A 568 -4.80 -3.44 31.37
CA ARG A 568 -5.97 -4.30 31.56
C ARG A 568 -6.23 -5.10 30.30
N VAL A 569 -6.58 -6.38 30.45
CA VAL A 569 -6.82 -7.29 29.34
C VAL A 569 -8.09 -8.10 29.60
N THR A 570 -9.00 -8.09 28.64
CA THR A 570 -10.29 -8.80 28.71
C THR A 570 -10.53 -9.57 27.41
N LEU A 571 -10.92 -10.83 27.53
CA LEU A 571 -11.36 -11.68 26.42
C LEU A 571 -12.88 -11.79 26.42
N TYR A 572 -13.53 -11.34 25.35
CA TYR A 572 -14.95 -11.54 25.10
C TYR A 572 -15.15 -12.78 24.23
N VAL A 573 -15.92 -13.75 24.70
CA VAL A 573 -16.29 -14.96 23.95
C VAL A 573 -17.62 -14.71 23.26
N LEU A 574 -17.64 -14.66 21.93
CA LEU A 574 -18.85 -14.44 21.12
C LEU A 574 -19.44 -15.76 20.60
N GLY A 575 -18.60 -16.79 20.46
CA GLY A 575 -18.96 -18.16 20.15
C GLY A 575 -17.73 -19.05 20.13
N ASP A 576 -17.90 -20.35 19.84
CA ASP A 576 -16.82 -21.36 19.93
C ASP A 576 -15.57 -21.03 19.09
N CYS A 577 -15.74 -20.25 18.01
CA CYS A 577 -14.68 -19.85 17.09
C CYS A 577 -14.63 -18.34 16.85
N ASP A 578 -15.24 -17.52 17.72
CA ASP A 578 -15.33 -16.06 17.54
C ASP A 578 -15.12 -15.37 18.89
N HIS A 579 -14.04 -14.61 18.99
CA HIS A 579 -13.60 -13.96 20.22
C HIS A 579 -13.13 -12.55 19.95
N VAL A 580 -13.16 -11.68 20.97
CA VAL A 580 -12.57 -10.35 20.91
C VAL A 580 -11.65 -10.17 22.11
N LEU A 581 -10.36 -9.98 21.86
CA LEU A 581 -9.37 -9.64 22.88
C LEU A 581 -9.23 -8.12 22.95
N LEU A 582 -9.63 -7.53 24.07
CA LEU A 582 -9.41 -6.12 24.39
C LEU A 582 -8.16 -6.00 25.25
N VAL A 583 -7.20 -5.22 24.77
CA VAL A 583 -6.00 -4.81 25.50
C VAL A 583 -6.06 -3.31 25.68
N ASN A 584 -6.19 -2.85 26.91
CA ASN A 584 -6.19 -1.43 27.25
C ASN A 584 -4.96 -1.11 28.10
N MET A 585 -4.19 -0.10 27.71
CA MET A 585 -2.98 0.31 28.41
C MET A 585 -2.89 1.83 28.48
N HIS A 586 -2.19 2.36 29.47
CA HIS A 586 -1.96 3.80 29.56
C HIS A 586 -0.77 4.23 28.68
N HIS A 587 -0.89 5.36 27.98
CA HIS A 587 0.14 5.86 27.06
C HIS A 587 1.50 6.14 27.75
N ILE A 588 1.55 6.23 29.09
CA ILE A 588 2.81 6.38 29.86
C ILE A 588 3.73 5.15 29.81
N ILE A 589 3.19 3.97 29.46
CA ILE A 589 3.95 2.71 29.36
C ILE A 589 4.05 2.18 27.93
N SER A 590 3.48 2.87 26.95
CA SER A 590 3.41 2.38 25.58
C SER A 590 3.37 3.50 24.56
N ASP A 591 3.80 3.21 23.35
CA ASP A 591 3.65 4.06 22.17
C ASP A 591 3.35 3.19 20.95
N ALA A 592 3.04 3.80 19.80
CA ALA A 592 2.70 3.07 18.59
C ALA A 592 3.76 2.01 18.18
N TRP A 593 5.04 2.29 18.45
CA TRP A 593 6.13 1.33 18.22
C TRP A 593 6.04 0.14 19.18
N SER A 594 5.81 0.41 20.47
CA SER A 594 5.61 -0.60 21.51
C SER A 594 4.46 -1.54 21.17
N LEU A 595 3.37 -1.05 20.57
CA LEU A 595 2.25 -1.89 20.16
C LEU A 595 2.67 -2.95 19.14
N GLY A 596 3.52 -2.60 18.17
CA GLY A 596 4.07 -3.56 17.20
C GLY A 596 4.96 -4.62 17.84
N ILE A 597 5.77 -4.24 18.83
CA ILE A 597 6.57 -5.19 19.62
C ILE A 597 5.64 -6.12 20.41
N TRP A 598 4.64 -5.54 21.07
CA TRP A 598 3.69 -6.25 21.91
C TRP A 598 3.03 -7.38 21.11
N TRP A 599 2.41 -7.09 19.97
CA TRP A 599 1.66 -8.08 19.19
C TRP A 599 2.53 -9.22 18.67
N ARG A 600 3.71 -8.88 18.15
CA ARG A 600 4.67 -9.87 17.67
C ARG A 600 5.15 -10.80 18.78
N GLU A 601 5.39 -10.27 19.99
CA GLU A 601 5.80 -11.10 21.12
C GLU A 601 4.67 -11.95 21.68
N LEU A 602 3.43 -11.44 21.77
CA LEU A 602 2.30 -12.26 22.20
C LEU A 602 2.06 -13.43 21.26
N ASP A 603 2.05 -13.19 19.94
CA ASP A 603 1.85 -14.25 18.95
C ASP A 603 2.91 -15.34 19.13
N ALA A 604 4.19 -14.97 19.19
CA ALA A 604 5.29 -15.91 19.42
C ALA A 604 5.14 -16.69 20.74
N LEU A 605 4.80 -16.00 21.83
CA LEU A 605 4.61 -16.63 23.14
C LEU A 605 3.41 -17.57 23.14
N TYR A 606 2.27 -17.15 22.60
CA TYR A 606 1.07 -17.97 22.50
C TYR A 606 1.33 -19.27 21.73
N GLN A 607 2.00 -19.19 20.57
CA GLN A 607 2.37 -20.37 19.79
C GLN A 607 3.27 -21.32 20.59
N THR A 608 4.24 -20.80 21.35
CA THR A 608 5.10 -21.65 22.20
C THR A 608 4.35 -22.30 23.35
N GLN A 609 3.41 -21.59 23.99
CA GLN A 609 2.59 -22.15 25.07
C GLN A 609 1.67 -23.25 24.55
N VAL A 610 1.00 -23.03 23.42
CA VAL A 610 0.17 -24.05 22.76
C VAL A 610 1.01 -25.28 22.37
N ALA A 611 2.24 -25.08 21.88
CA ALA A 611 3.14 -26.18 21.53
C ALA A 611 3.79 -26.87 22.75
N GLY A 612 3.58 -26.38 23.98
CA GLY A 612 4.23 -26.87 25.19
C GLY A 612 5.76 -26.71 25.17
N GLN A 613 6.28 -25.75 24.41
CA GLN A 613 7.71 -25.51 24.26
C GLN A 613 8.20 -24.43 25.23
N PRO A 614 9.36 -24.60 25.88
CA PRO A 614 9.94 -23.53 26.69
C PRO A 614 10.39 -22.40 25.77
N PHE A 615 9.88 -21.19 26.00
CA PHE A 615 10.40 -20.01 25.34
C PHE A 615 11.78 -19.66 25.94
N PRO A 616 12.85 -19.52 25.13
CA PRO A 616 14.14 -19.12 25.66
C PRO A 616 14.02 -17.69 26.19
N MET A 617 14.09 -17.55 27.52
CA MET A 617 14.30 -16.26 28.18
C MET A 617 15.67 -15.73 27.72
N SER A 618 15.69 -14.93 26.65
CA SER A 618 16.87 -14.16 26.29
C SER A 618 17.22 -13.26 27.47
N GLY A 619 18.51 -13.27 27.86
CA GLY A 619 19.02 -12.58 29.05
C GLY A 619 18.58 -11.11 29.12
N HIS A 620 18.43 -10.60 30.34
CA HIS A 620 17.86 -9.31 30.71
C HIS A 620 17.97 -8.23 29.60
N PRO A 621 16.95 -8.09 28.74
CA PRO A 621 16.95 -7.00 27.78
C PRO A 621 16.84 -5.69 28.55
N LEU A 622 17.51 -4.67 28.05
CA LEU A 622 17.45 -3.30 28.53
C LEU A 622 15.98 -2.88 28.70
N GLN A 623 15.63 -2.38 29.89
CA GLN A 623 14.27 -1.98 30.24
C GLN A 623 14.11 -0.47 30.16
N TYR A 624 12.85 -0.02 30.14
CA TYR A 624 12.54 1.40 30.03
C TYR A 624 13.16 2.25 31.14
N ALA A 625 13.25 1.73 32.37
CA ALA A 625 13.88 2.40 33.50
C ALA A 625 15.37 2.70 33.25
N ASP A 626 16.08 1.80 32.56
CA ASP A 626 17.49 1.97 32.19
C ASP A 626 17.64 3.15 31.23
N PHE A 627 16.75 3.24 30.23
CA PHE A 627 16.68 4.39 29.32
C PHE A 627 16.33 5.70 30.06
N ALA A 628 15.36 5.68 30.96
CA ALA A 628 14.94 6.88 31.70
C ALA A 628 16.08 7.44 32.56
N GLN A 629 16.83 6.58 33.25
CA GLN A 629 17.99 6.97 34.04
C GLN A 629 19.10 7.54 33.14
N TRP A 630 19.43 6.82 32.07
CA TRP A 630 20.41 7.27 31.09
C TRP A 630 20.04 8.65 30.50
N GLN A 631 18.78 8.84 30.12
CA GLN A 631 18.29 10.10 29.56
C GLN A 631 18.47 11.27 30.53
N ARG A 632 18.19 11.06 31.82
CA ARG A 632 18.35 12.10 32.85
C ARG A 632 19.80 12.49 33.07
N GLN A 633 20.72 11.53 32.97
CA GLN A 633 22.15 11.77 33.12
C GLN A 633 22.71 12.47 31.88
N TRP A 634 22.37 11.96 30.70
CA TRP A 634 22.84 12.48 29.42
C TRP A 634 22.32 13.88 29.10
N LEU A 635 21.01 14.10 29.24
CA LEU A 635 20.37 15.40 29.01
C LEU A 635 20.48 16.28 30.25
N SER A 636 21.72 16.60 30.62
CA SER A 636 22.07 17.51 31.70
C SER A 636 23.20 18.46 31.26
N GLY A 637 23.45 19.51 32.06
CA GLY A 637 24.53 20.46 31.79
C GLY A 637 24.48 21.11 30.40
N GLU A 638 25.60 21.06 29.68
CA GLU A 638 25.78 21.72 28.39
C GLU A 638 24.90 21.13 27.26
N VAL A 639 24.66 19.81 27.28
CA VAL A 639 23.81 19.13 26.28
C VAL A 639 22.38 19.67 26.36
N LEU A 640 21.81 19.70 27.57
CA LEU A 640 20.48 20.24 27.82
C LEU A 640 20.40 21.74 27.48
N ALA A 641 21.40 22.52 27.89
CA ALA A 641 21.45 23.96 27.61
C ALA A 641 21.45 24.26 26.10
N THR A 642 22.21 23.48 25.32
CA THR A 642 22.29 23.62 23.87
C THR A 642 20.96 23.29 23.18
N GLN A 643 20.32 22.18 23.59
CA GLN A 643 19.01 21.77 23.08
C GLN A 643 17.93 22.81 23.40
N LEU A 644 17.90 23.33 24.64
CA LEU A 644 16.95 24.35 25.08
C LEU A 644 17.15 25.69 24.37
N ALA A 645 18.39 26.13 24.16
CA ALA A 645 18.68 27.41 23.54
C ALA A 645 18.08 27.51 22.13
N TYR A 646 18.14 26.41 21.35
CA TYR A 646 17.50 26.34 20.04
C TYR A 646 15.99 26.58 20.13
N TRP A 647 15.27 25.83 20.99
CA TRP A 647 13.82 25.95 21.09
C TRP A 647 13.38 27.30 21.67
N GLN A 648 14.13 27.85 22.64
CA GLN A 648 13.89 29.20 23.15
C GLN A 648 13.98 30.24 22.05
N GLN A 649 14.96 30.12 21.13
CA GLN A 649 15.09 31.01 20.00
C GLN A 649 13.96 30.80 18.97
N GLN A 650 13.65 29.56 18.59
CA GLN A 650 12.64 29.27 17.58
C GLN A 650 11.22 29.66 18.02
N LEU A 651 10.89 29.47 19.30
CA LEU A 651 9.57 29.72 19.85
C LEU A 651 9.43 31.13 20.46
N ALA A 652 10.47 31.96 20.37
CA ALA A 652 10.40 33.34 20.83
C ALA A 652 9.34 34.14 20.05
N GLY A 653 8.44 34.79 20.80
CA GLY A 653 7.41 35.68 20.22
C GLY A 653 6.30 34.96 19.44
N VAL A 654 6.14 33.65 19.60
CA VAL A 654 5.03 32.90 19.04
C VAL A 654 3.69 33.39 19.62
N SER A 655 2.66 33.49 18.77
CA SER A 655 1.29 33.77 19.21
C SER A 655 0.79 32.68 20.16
N ALA A 656 0.10 33.06 21.22
CA ALA A 656 -0.42 32.10 22.19
C ALA A 656 -1.46 31.15 21.60
N LEU A 657 -2.18 31.56 20.53
CA LEU A 657 -3.27 30.80 19.95
C LEU A 657 -3.31 30.91 18.42
N LEU A 658 -3.77 29.82 17.80
CA LEU A 658 -4.21 29.77 16.42
C LEU A 658 -5.73 30.01 16.36
N ASP A 659 -6.16 31.05 15.66
CA ASP A 659 -7.54 31.53 15.58
C ASP A 659 -8.32 30.75 14.52
N LEU A 660 -8.67 29.51 14.83
CA LEU A 660 -9.49 28.67 13.94
C LEU A 660 -10.98 29.05 14.03
N PRO A 661 -11.75 28.92 12.93
CA PRO A 661 -13.18 29.20 12.92
C PRO A 661 -13.96 28.07 13.58
N THR A 662 -13.99 28.08 14.91
CA THR A 662 -14.74 27.12 15.72
C THR A 662 -16.21 27.51 15.81
N ASP A 663 -17.11 26.52 15.80
CA ASP A 663 -18.57 26.75 15.92
C ASP A 663 -18.97 27.42 17.24
N HIS A 664 -18.16 27.23 18.28
CA HIS A 664 -18.34 27.76 19.62
C HIS A 664 -17.06 28.39 20.14
N PRO A 665 -17.14 29.39 21.05
CA PRO A 665 -15.97 29.96 21.69
C PRO A 665 -15.25 28.91 22.53
N ARG A 666 -13.92 29.02 22.64
CA ARG A 666 -13.10 28.15 23.48
C ARG A 666 -13.54 28.28 24.95
N PRO A 667 -13.88 27.18 25.64
CA PRO A 667 -14.27 27.23 27.05
C PRO A 667 -13.08 27.62 27.94
N PRO A 668 -13.33 28.22 29.12
CA PRO A 668 -12.27 28.58 30.08
C PRO A 668 -11.57 27.35 30.68
N VAL A 669 -12.23 26.18 30.65
CA VAL A 669 -11.68 24.88 31.05
C VAL A 669 -11.69 24.00 29.81
N GLN A 670 -10.54 23.45 29.45
CA GLN A 670 -10.40 22.56 28.30
C GLN A 670 -11.21 21.27 28.49
N THR A 671 -11.90 20.85 27.43
CA THR A 671 -12.57 19.54 27.38
C THR A 671 -11.84 18.63 26.40
N PHE A 672 -11.82 17.33 26.68
CA PHE A 672 -11.19 16.32 25.82
C PHE A 672 -12.19 15.48 25.01
N LYS A 673 -13.47 15.88 25.01
CA LYS A 673 -14.50 15.25 24.18
C LYS A 673 -14.22 15.55 22.70
N GLY A 674 -14.00 14.51 21.92
CA GLY A 674 -13.76 14.61 20.48
C GLY A 674 -14.46 13.50 19.71
N GLN A 675 -14.56 13.70 18.40
CA GLN A 675 -14.98 12.70 17.44
C GLN A 675 -13.91 12.61 16.35
N THR A 676 -13.72 11.41 15.81
CA THR A 676 -12.78 11.18 14.70
C THR A 676 -13.57 11.10 13.41
N GLU A 677 -13.22 11.96 12.45
CA GLU A 677 -13.69 11.88 11.07
C GLU A 677 -12.60 11.29 10.19
N TRP A 678 -12.96 10.26 9.43
CA TRP A 678 -12.04 9.58 8.53
C TRP A 678 -12.30 10.03 7.10
N PHE A 679 -11.23 10.33 6.37
CA PHE A 679 -11.27 10.53 4.94
C PHE A 679 -10.15 9.75 4.29
N GLU A 680 -10.39 9.29 3.07
CA GLU A 680 -9.43 8.53 2.29
C GLU A 680 -8.82 9.41 1.20
N VAL A 681 -7.49 9.33 1.06
CA VAL A 681 -6.78 9.94 -0.06
C VAL A 681 -6.70 8.90 -1.17
N ALA A 682 -7.25 9.21 -2.34
CA ALA A 682 -7.23 8.30 -3.49
C ALA A 682 -5.78 7.87 -3.83
N PRO A 683 -5.52 6.60 -4.22
CA PRO A 683 -4.18 6.11 -4.48
C PRO A 683 -3.38 6.96 -5.48
N SER A 684 -4.04 7.42 -6.55
CA SER A 684 -3.46 8.31 -7.55
C SER A 684 -3.01 9.67 -6.99
N LEU A 685 -3.75 10.24 -6.03
CA LEU A 685 -3.36 11.47 -5.33
C LEU A 685 -2.19 11.19 -4.38
N ALA A 686 -2.19 10.05 -3.68
CA ALA A 686 -1.07 9.64 -2.84
C ALA A 686 0.21 9.43 -3.68
N GLU A 687 0.11 8.82 -4.86
CA GLU A 687 1.21 8.68 -5.82
C GLU A 687 1.70 10.03 -6.34
N ALA A 688 0.78 10.94 -6.69
CA ALA A 688 1.13 12.29 -7.14
C ALA A 688 1.82 13.13 -6.04
N LEU A 689 1.34 13.03 -4.80
CA LEU A 689 1.97 13.66 -3.62
C LEU A 689 3.35 13.06 -3.35
N THR A 690 3.50 11.75 -3.49
CA THR A 690 4.79 11.06 -3.36
C THR A 690 5.76 11.52 -4.45
N ALA A 691 5.30 11.62 -5.71
CA ALA A 691 6.09 12.14 -6.81
C ALA A 691 6.48 13.61 -6.62
N LEU A 692 5.59 14.45 -6.09
CA LEU A 692 5.89 15.85 -5.73
C LEU A 692 6.96 15.93 -4.64
N SER A 693 6.82 15.09 -3.62
CA SER A 693 7.78 14.98 -2.52
C SER A 693 9.17 14.66 -3.08
N ARG A 694 9.27 13.65 -3.94
CA ARG A 694 10.52 13.25 -4.62
C ARG A 694 11.15 14.38 -5.43
N ARG A 695 10.37 15.04 -6.31
CA ARG A 695 10.86 16.16 -7.13
C ARG A 695 11.39 17.34 -6.30
N SER A 696 10.88 17.51 -5.08
CA SER A 696 11.24 18.60 -4.17
C SER A 696 12.31 18.18 -3.15
N GLY A 697 12.81 16.95 -3.21
CA GLY A 697 13.69 16.37 -2.20
C GLY A 697 13.03 16.31 -0.81
N ALA A 698 11.72 16.29 -0.71
CA ALA A 698 10.99 16.23 0.56
C ALA A 698 10.48 14.82 0.83
N SER A 699 10.21 14.50 2.10
CA SER A 699 9.43 13.31 2.46
C SER A 699 7.93 13.56 2.24
N LEU A 700 7.14 12.50 2.09
CA LEU A 700 5.68 12.62 2.02
C LEU A 700 5.11 13.34 3.25
N PHE A 701 5.68 13.09 4.44
CA PHE A 701 5.31 13.79 5.67
C PHE A 701 5.53 15.30 5.57
N MET A 702 6.67 15.77 5.06
CA MET A 702 6.94 17.20 4.85
C MET A 702 5.92 17.83 3.89
N THR A 703 5.56 17.12 2.82
CA THR A 703 4.57 17.59 1.85
C THR A 703 3.17 17.71 2.46
N LEU A 704 2.73 16.69 3.21
CA LEU A 704 1.44 16.71 3.90
C LEU A 704 1.41 17.77 5.01
N TYR A 705 2.49 17.94 5.76
CA TYR A 705 2.61 18.99 6.76
C TYR A 705 2.56 20.38 6.12
N ALA A 706 3.24 20.60 4.99
CA ALA A 706 3.15 21.86 4.25
C ALA A 706 1.71 22.14 3.77
N ALA A 707 1.00 21.12 3.28
CA ALA A 707 -0.41 21.24 2.94
C ALA A 707 -1.28 21.58 4.16
N PHE A 708 -0.99 20.97 5.32
CA PHE A 708 -1.68 21.27 6.57
C PHE A 708 -1.40 22.68 7.09
N VAL A 709 -0.17 23.20 6.97
CA VAL A 709 0.16 24.60 7.25
C VAL A 709 -0.66 25.54 6.37
N VAL A 710 -0.76 25.26 5.06
CA VAL A 710 -1.61 26.05 4.15
C VAL A 710 -3.06 26.02 4.60
N LEU A 711 -3.58 24.84 4.98
CA LEU A 711 -4.95 24.70 5.48
C LEU A 711 -5.18 25.56 6.74
N MET A 712 -4.26 25.51 7.70
CA MET A 712 -4.33 26.31 8.93
C MET A 712 -4.27 27.81 8.65
N TYR A 713 -3.39 28.25 7.73
CA TYR A 713 -3.36 29.63 7.26
C TYR A 713 -4.68 30.05 6.60
N ARG A 714 -5.27 29.19 5.76
CA ARG A 714 -6.55 29.50 5.08
C ARG A 714 -7.72 29.64 6.04
N TYR A 715 -7.70 28.92 7.17
CA TYR A 715 -8.74 29.03 8.18
C TYR A 715 -8.52 30.17 9.17
N SER A 716 -7.28 30.41 9.59
CA SER A 716 -6.97 31.40 10.63
C SER A 716 -6.62 32.79 10.11
N GLY A 717 -6.13 32.89 8.87
CA GLY A 717 -5.52 34.11 8.34
C GLY A 717 -4.17 34.46 8.96
N GLN A 718 -3.61 33.62 9.84
CA GLN A 718 -2.33 33.87 10.51
C GLN A 718 -1.16 33.32 9.69
N GLU A 719 -0.10 34.12 9.51
CA GLU A 719 1.06 33.75 8.70
C GLU A 719 2.15 32.98 9.49
N ASP A 720 2.13 33.03 10.82
CA ASP A 720 3.06 32.32 11.69
C ASP A 720 2.35 31.14 12.37
N ILE A 721 2.61 29.93 11.87
CA ILE A 721 1.87 28.72 12.26
C ILE A 721 2.79 27.80 13.04
N VAL A 722 2.37 27.43 14.26
CA VAL A 722 3.06 26.41 15.08
C VAL A 722 2.20 25.17 15.20
N ILE A 723 2.75 24.03 14.77
CA ILE A 723 2.07 22.73 14.83
C ILE A 723 2.95 21.74 15.58
N GLY A 724 2.38 21.07 16.58
CA GLY A 724 3.03 19.98 17.30
C GLY A 724 3.04 18.68 16.48
N THR A 725 4.20 18.04 16.36
CA THR A 725 4.34 16.77 15.65
C THR A 725 5.03 15.72 16.53
N PRO A 726 4.47 14.51 16.70
CA PRO A 726 5.13 13.45 17.44
C PRO A 726 6.32 12.89 16.64
N ILE A 727 7.36 12.50 17.37
CA ILE A 727 8.51 11.75 16.85
C ILE A 727 8.73 10.50 17.70
N ALA A 728 9.25 9.43 17.10
CA ALA A 728 9.43 8.16 17.80
C ALA A 728 10.47 8.25 18.94
N ASN A 729 11.49 9.09 18.79
CA ASN A 729 12.58 9.25 19.77
C ASN A 729 13.32 7.93 20.12
N ARG A 730 13.38 7.01 19.14
CA ARG A 730 14.05 5.70 19.25
C ARG A 730 15.27 5.67 18.34
N HIS A 731 16.19 6.62 18.57
CA HIS A 731 17.39 6.79 17.75
C HIS A 731 18.59 5.96 18.22
N TYR A 732 18.37 5.09 19.21
CA TYR A 732 19.36 4.18 19.77
C TYR A 732 18.90 2.74 19.52
N ARG A 733 19.74 1.95 18.86
CA ARG A 733 19.50 0.52 18.58
C ARG A 733 19.14 -0.26 19.85
N GLU A 734 19.76 0.12 20.96
CA GLU A 734 19.62 -0.53 22.27
C GLU A 734 18.19 -0.53 22.84
N ILE A 735 17.33 0.40 22.39
CA ILE A 735 15.94 0.58 22.87
C ILE A 735 14.89 0.23 21.80
N GLU A 736 15.28 -0.24 20.62
CA GLU A 736 14.33 -0.57 19.52
C GLU A 736 13.38 -1.71 19.88
N SER A 737 13.81 -2.63 20.75
CA SER A 737 13.05 -3.80 21.20
C SER A 737 12.42 -3.62 22.59
N THR A 738 12.53 -2.43 23.19
CA THR A 738 12.03 -2.15 24.55
C THR A 738 10.61 -1.58 24.51
N LEU A 739 9.69 -2.13 25.30
CA LEU A 739 8.37 -1.53 25.50
C LEU A 739 8.48 -0.26 26.37
N GLY A 740 7.71 0.77 26.03
CA GLY A 740 7.62 1.99 26.82
C GLY A 740 7.21 3.22 26.02
N PHE A 741 7.11 4.37 26.69
CA PHE A 741 6.72 5.63 26.06
C PHE A 741 7.93 6.46 25.64
N PHE A 742 8.40 6.33 24.41
CA PHE A 742 9.57 7.08 23.95
C PHE A 742 9.21 8.40 23.26
N VAL A 743 7.98 8.48 22.72
CA VAL A 743 7.52 9.58 21.87
C VAL A 743 7.82 10.96 22.46
N ASN A 744 8.51 11.78 21.68
CA ASN A 744 8.63 13.21 21.95
C ASN A 744 7.75 14.03 20.99
N THR A 745 7.46 15.29 21.31
CA THR A 745 6.58 16.15 20.50
C THR A 745 7.28 17.45 20.13
N LEU A 746 7.58 17.67 18.85
CA LEU A 746 8.26 18.87 18.38
C LEU A 746 7.26 19.96 18.00
N ALA A 747 7.46 21.20 18.46
CA ALA A 747 6.67 22.36 18.07
C ALA A 747 7.28 23.03 16.83
N LEU A 748 6.82 22.62 15.64
CA LEU A 748 7.36 23.10 14.37
C LEU A 748 6.70 24.43 14.00
N ARG A 749 7.50 25.51 13.96
CA ARG A 749 7.07 26.87 13.58
C ARG A 749 7.37 27.12 12.11
N THR A 750 6.34 27.47 11.34
CA THR A 750 6.44 27.73 9.90
C THR A 750 5.87 29.10 9.56
N ASP A 751 6.69 29.92 8.92
CA ASP A 751 6.30 31.23 8.39
C ASP A 751 5.86 31.12 6.91
N ILE A 752 4.59 31.48 6.66
CA ILE A 752 3.98 31.55 5.33
C ILE A 752 3.80 32.99 4.82
N SER A 753 4.41 33.97 5.47
CA SER A 753 4.38 35.37 5.03
C SER A 753 4.90 35.55 3.59
N GLY A 754 4.33 36.55 2.90
CA GLY A 754 4.70 36.90 1.53
C GLY A 754 4.10 36.01 0.44
N GLN A 755 3.11 35.18 0.76
CA GLN A 755 2.38 34.31 -0.17
C GLN A 755 3.30 33.47 -1.09
N PRO A 756 4.18 32.63 -0.50
CA PRO A 756 5.11 31.82 -1.29
C PRO A 756 4.37 30.81 -2.18
N SER A 757 5.02 30.39 -3.28
CA SER A 757 4.55 29.20 -4.01
C SER A 757 4.61 27.97 -3.10
N PHE A 758 3.81 26.95 -3.39
CA PHE A 758 3.81 25.71 -2.58
C PHE A 758 5.19 25.04 -2.53
N GLU A 759 5.94 25.05 -3.63
CA GLU A 759 7.30 24.52 -3.67
C GLU A 759 8.27 25.31 -2.77
N ALA A 760 8.13 26.64 -2.70
CA ALA A 760 8.92 27.47 -1.82
C ALA A 760 8.57 27.23 -0.35
N LEU A 761 7.27 27.08 -0.03
CA LEU A 761 6.82 26.69 1.30
C LEU A 761 7.35 25.30 1.70
N LEU A 762 7.29 24.32 0.80
CA LEU A 762 7.80 22.97 1.05
C LEU A 762 9.29 22.97 1.38
N LYS A 763 10.09 23.83 0.71
CA LYS A 763 11.50 24.03 1.06
C LYS A 763 11.68 24.63 2.45
N ARG A 764 10.86 25.62 2.84
CA ARG A 764 10.88 26.19 4.21
C ARG A 764 10.53 25.12 5.25
N VAL A 765 9.46 24.37 5.03
CA VAL A 765 9.03 23.28 5.91
C VAL A 765 10.12 22.23 6.06
N ARG A 766 10.77 21.83 4.96
CA ARG A 766 11.92 20.92 5.02
C ARG A 766 13.02 21.49 5.92
N GLN A 767 13.40 22.75 5.78
CA GLN A 767 14.43 23.37 6.62
C GLN A 767 14.03 23.40 8.11
N VAL A 768 12.78 23.75 8.41
CA VAL A 768 12.23 23.78 9.79
C VAL A 768 12.28 22.39 10.42
N MET A 769 11.79 21.37 9.71
CA MET A 769 11.79 19.99 10.21
C MET A 769 13.21 19.46 10.43
N LEU A 770 14.10 19.66 9.46
CA LEU A 770 15.48 19.18 9.58
C LEU A 770 16.25 19.85 10.72
N SER A 771 15.97 21.13 10.97
CA SER A 771 16.54 21.84 12.12
C SER A 771 15.92 21.33 13.43
N GLY A 772 14.60 21.12 13.48
CA GLY A 772 13.92 20.54 14.63
C GLY A 772 14.42 19.14 14.99
N TYR A 773 14.69 18.28 14.01
CA TYR A 773 15.22 16.93 14.23
C TYR A 773 16.64 16.93 14.83
N ALA A 774 17.46 17.95 14.56
CA ALA A 774 18.78 18.07 15.18
C ALA A 774 18.69 18.36 16.69
N TYR A 775 17.58 18.95 17.14
CA TYR A 775 17.35 19.35 18.53
C TYR A 775 16.18 18.59 19.16
N GLN A 776 15.96 17.35 18.72
CA GLN A 776 14.74 16.60 19.03
C GLN A 776 14.72 15.94 20.41
N LEU A 777 15.82 16.01 21.16
CA LEU A 777 15.95 15.37 22.48
C LEU A 777 15.21 16.14 23.58
N VAL A 778 14.85 17.39 23.29
CA VAL A 778 14.08 18.29 24.15
C VAL A 778 13.01 18.95 23.28
N SER A 779 11.87 19.32 23.84
CA SER A 779 10.88 20.14 23.15
C SER A 779 10.00 20.94 24.09
#